data_AF-A2FD97-F1
#
_entry.id   AF-A2FD97-F1
#
_cell.length_a   1.000
_cell.length_b   1.000
_cell.length_c   1.000
_cell.angle_alpha   90.00
_cell.angle_beta   90.00
_cell.angle_gamma   90.00
#
_symmetry.space_group_name_H-M   'P 1'
#
loop_
_entity.id
_entity.type
_entity.pdbx_description
1 polymer ?
#
loop_
_entity_poly.entity_id
_entity_poly.type
_entity_poly.pdbx_seq_one_letter_code
_entity_poly.pdbx_strand_id
1 'polypeptide(L)'
;MFTIFLIPFSSSYLESFWGHHGTDKIINLYPSSLQPVAKIPKPPTPPNISEAHYTNPIAYNDYPWPGHNQRINRSILIDEANRIEGEFCKAYQTLDPKNAYKHIVGVRQFWGNENWVENATRYKFKFFMNNNQRGYHISGIYVPPGEVITVEIPDNAIGKVVACLNQHAPNAQSPDRLPKLSCRITLNSNKTQFAWPYGGILDFASYYGRYKYGIEITITGGIRIPNFIYGVTTDQEWDDDMRGLQAPLAPFDVGTFVACVPSQFCRGATRVNDAMIFWQTVSWNAYDVCEVVGVSRILGGYVVNPIMYNFDAFTNPGIALSYVGGNRIQAPPSWSGGLYTYPRMGTWGLLHEYHHQFQNNWGWSYWGEVTNNVLNMIDMALLCEIDETRKINFNGDFIIGGGGWNWVSHQYNTINRDDLLLWYGNNLYWFGAELHKKHLNLHIKRAWERNKYGGYISEYLMTAAEVFKRDMRAYYNTFSGATNCTDQINPNISAKLDDMLSKKQIKEFHPVANIYTTGYVLDGVEFETAKPWHVPIRSPYIFDFENNLKTRKLCHTFKFTSCSVINGTLTQVNGSTARYVFNSTDPRYLSKIYVNYTDQQNGDITTMVISVKPIPTGLFTTFYQMDQDKPILEGYADFMQNKDLKGFYMINDIPVGVPNIDAHKNKTPWVTLSEGSFFPPTTGEYRFLFSHVQDVMFWLSDKELTGDLETDAPHLKANLSGTRTWASLDQPEVYHPLEKDKKYYWRLFLRCPSGVGYSNGMYFIKGDTKKYDYDISRVRQYGTISLDEPDYNPFQPQFRQSAIDLDYQLIPDKKR
;
A
#
# COMPACT_ATOMS: atom_id res chain seq x y z
N MET A 1 -52.63 8.85 12.97
CA MET A 1 -51.49 8.06 12.47
C MET A 1 -50.78 8.88 11.41
N PHE A 2 -49.72 9.59 11.79
CA PHE A 2 -48.83 10.22 10.82
C PHE A 2 -47.74 9.21 10.48
N THR A 3 -47.86 8.60 9.32
CA THR A 3 -46.85 7.71 8.76
C THR A 3 -45.70 8.57 8.27
N ILE A 4 -44.59 8.59 9.02
CA ILE A 4 -43.34 9.22 8.60
C ILE A 4 -42.77 8.34 7.49
N PHE A 5 -42.83 8.83 6.25
CA PHE A 5 -42.02 8.32 5.16
C PHE A 5 -40.56 8.66 5.46
N LEU A 6 -39.79 7.68 5.92
CA LEU A 6 -38.34 7.71 5.86
C LEU A 6 -37.96 7.64 4.37
N ILE A 7 -37.71 8.79 3.77
CA ILE A 7 -36.98 8.87 2.51
C ILE A 7 -35.53 8.50 2.85
N PRO A 8 -34.95 7.43 2.27
CA PRO A 8 -33.53 7.18 2.43
C PRO A 8 -32.79 8.33 1.76
N PHE A 9 -32.11 9.16 2.54
CA PHE A 9 -31.06 10.01 2.00
C PHE A 9 -30.01 9.06 1.41
N SER A 10 -29.94 8.96 0.09
CA SER A 10 -28.78 8.35 -0.56
C SER A 10 -27.56 9.15 -0.11
N SER A 11 -26.62 8.53 0.61
CA SER A 11 -25.36 9.17 0.96
C SER A 11 -24.68 9.64 -0.33
N SER A 12 -24.44 10.95 -0.46
CA SER A 12 -23.73 11.54 -1.61
C SER A 12 -22.21 11.32 -1.56
N TYR A 13 -21.72 10.66 -0.50
CA TYR A 13 -20.31 10.39 -0.25
C TYR A 13 -20.03 8.88 -0.37
N LEU A 14 -18.79 8.52 -0.70
CA LEU A 14 -18.39 7.12 -0.77
C LEU A 14 -18.08 6.59 0.62
N GLU A 15 -18.87 5.61 1.05
CA GLU A 15 -18.65 4.90 2.31
C GLU A 15 -17.32 4.13 2.32
N SER A 16 -16.71 4.05 3.51
CA SER A 16 -15.51 3.25 3.79
C SER A 16 -15.68 1.81 3.31
N PHE A 17 -14.64 1.22 2.73
CA PHE A 17 -14.63 -0.20 2.38
C PHE A 17 -14.68 -1.11 3.62
N TRP A 18 -14.21 -0.60 4.76
CA TRP A 18 -13.92 -1.37 5.96
C TRP A 18 -14.78 -0.95 7.15
N GLY A 19 -15.77 -0.07 6.96
CA GLY A 19 -16.66 0.43 8.01
C GLY A 19 -16.05 1.49 8.94
N HIS A 20 -14.90 2.08 8.58
CA HIS A 20 -14.26 3.14 9.36
C HIS A 20 -14.76 4.53 8.91
N HIS A 21 -15.99 4.91 9.27
CA HIS A 21 -16.58 6.19 8.84
C HIS A 21 -16.10 7.42 9.64
N GLY A 22 -15.34 7.20 10.72
CA GLY A 22 -14.76 8.25 11.57
C GLY A 22 -15.55 8.58 12.85
N THR A 23 -16.73 7.98 13.11
CA THR A 23 -17.59 8.36 14.27
C THR A 23 -17.73 7.32 15.38
N ASP A 24 -17.37 6.05 15.18
CA ASP A 24 -17.83 5.01 16.12
C ASP A 24 -17.01 4.95 17.41
N LYS A 25 -15.76 5.46 17.40
CA LYS A 25 -14.91 5.69 18.57
C LYS A 25 -13.93 6.82 18.25
N ILE A 26 -13.88 7.88 19.06
CA ILE A 26 -12.80 8.88 18.96
C ILE A 26 -11.49 8.17 19.34
N ILE A 27 -10.61 7.90 18.37
CA ILE A 27 -9.32 7.21 18.57
C ILE A 27 -8.23 8.20 19.04
N ASN A 28 -8.35 9.47 18.64
CA ASN A 28 -7.45 10.55 19.09
C ASN A 28 -7.99 11.15 20.38
N LEU A 29 -7.40 10.82 21.54
CA LEU A 29 -7.99 11.19 22.82
C LEU A 29 -7.93 12.68 23.16
N TYR A 30 -7.07 13.47 22.50
CA TYR A 30 -6.90 14.89 22.84
C TYR A 30 -6.47 15.74 21.64
N PRO A 31 -7.20 15.75 20.51
CA PRO A 31 -6.87 16.61 19.37
C PRO A 31 -6.93 18.08 19.78
N SER A 32 -6.05 18.90 19.19
CA SER A 32 -6.28 20.35 19.23
C SER A 32 -7.51 20.66 18.37
N SER A 33 -8.30 21.67 18.74
CA SER A 33 -9.57 21.94 18.07
C SER A 33 -9.66 23.39 17.57
N LEU A 34 -10.29 23.58 16.41
CA LEU A 34 -10.52 24.88 15.81
C LEU A 34 -12.02 25.16 15.72
N GLN A 35 -12.46 26.29 16.27
CA GLN A 35 -13.82 26.78 16.15
C GLN A 35 -13.85 28.15 15.46
N PRO A 36 -14.44 28.29 14.27
CA PRO A 36 -14.78 29.60 13.71
C PRO A 36 -15.91 30.23 14.55
N VAL A 37 -15.67 31.40 15.14
CA VAL A 37 -16.65 32.09 16.00
C VAL A 37 -17.37 33.24 15.32
N ALA A 38 -16.76 33.85 14.29
CA ALA A 38 -17.40 34.89 13.49
C ALA A 38 -16.73 35.01 12.11
N LYS A 39 -17.51 35.36 11.08
CA LYS A 39 -16.95 35.88 9.82
C LYS A 39 -16.48 37.31 10.05
N ILE A 40 -15.32 37.66 9.52
CA ILE A 40 -14.83 39.05 9.58
C ILE A 40 -14.75 39.63 8.17
N PRO A 41 -14.96 40.96 8.01
CA PRO A 41 -14.76 41.62 6.73
C PRO A 41 -13.34 41.39 6.21
N LYS A 42 -13.23 41.23 4.89
CA LYS A 42 -11.92 41.12 4.25
C LYS A 42 -11.13 42.43 4.47
N PRO A 43 -9.87 42.35 4.95
CA PRO A 43 -9.04 43.54 5.11
C PRO A 43 -8.69 44.16 3.73
N PRO A 44 -8.25 45.43 3.69
CA PRO A 44 -7.70 46.03 2.48
C PRO A 44 -6.59 45.16 1.88
N THR A 45 -6.50 45.15 0.54
CA THR A 45 -5.46 44.38 -0.15
C THR A 45 -4.07 44.85 0.29
N PRO A 46 -3.22 43.95 0.80
CA PRO A 46 -1.84 44.26 1.16
C PRO A 46 -1.03 44.83 -0.01
N PRO A 47 -0.17 45.85 0.19
CA PRO A 47 0.78 46.30 -0.82
C PRO A 47 1.76 45.20 -1.22
N ASN A 48 2.34 45.30 -2.41
CA ASN A 48 3.29 44.32 -2.92
C ASN A 48 4.66 44.47 -2.23
N ILE A 49 5.35 43.37 -1.97
CA ILE A 49 6.70 43.38 -1.37
C ILE A 49 7.71 44.23 -2.16
N SER A 50 7.54 44.38 -3.47
CA SER A 50 8.36 45.28 -4.29
C SER A 50 8.29 46.76 -3.84
N GLU A 51 7.18 47.17 -3.22
CA GLU A 51 6.97 48.52 -2.69
C GLU A 51 7.72 48.75 -1.37
N ALA A 52 8.23 47.69 -0.73
CA ALA A 52 9.10 47.79 0.44
C ALA A 52 10.55 48.18 0.08
N HIS A 53 10.90 48.15 -1.23
CA HIS A 53 12.22 48.50 -1.75
C HIS A 53 13.40 47.77 -1.08
N TYR A 54 13.18 46.50 -0.71
CA TYR A 54 14.21 45.64 -0.12
C TYR A 54 15.34 45.30 -1.10
N THR A 55 14.99 45.16 -2.38
CA THR A 55 15.90 45.02 -3.52
C THR A 55 15.42 45.89 -4.68
N ASN A 56 16.19 45.94 -5.76
CA ASN A 56 15.66 46.42 -7.04
C ASN A 56 14.43 45.57 -7.42
N PRO A 57 13.40 46.16 -8.06
CA PRO A 57 12.19 45.43 -8.43
C PRO A 57 12.52 44.19 -9.27
N ILE A 58 12.08 43.04 -8.80
CA ILE A 58 12.21 41.75 -9.50
C ILE A 58 10.94 41.53 -10.31
N ALA A 59 11.07 41.20 -11.59
CA ALA A 59 9.91 40.93 -12.43
C ALA A 59 9.21 39.65 -11.97
N TYR A 60 7.88 39.60 -12.12
CA TYR A 60 7.08 38.45 -11.70
C TYR A 60 7.61 37.11 -12.26
N ASN A 61 7.98 37.08 -13.55
CA ASN A 61 8.50 35.88 -14.23
C ASN A 61 9.96 35.53 -13.90
N ASP A 62 10.62 36.31 -13.04
CA ASP A 62 11.99 36.01 -12.62
C ASP A 62 12.03 35.22 -11.30
N TYR A 63 10.94 35.28 -10.53
CA TYR A 63 10.80 34.52 -9.29
C TYR A 63 10.61 33.01 -9.55
N PRO A 64 11.16 32.16 -8.67
CA PRO A 64 10.89 30.73 -8.70
C PRO A 64 9.60 30.33 -7.99
N TRP A 65 8.93 29.29 -8.50
CA TRP A 65 7.89 28.51 -7.81
C TRP A 65 7.85 27.10 -8.44
N PRO A 66 7.18 26.11 -7.84
CA PRO A 66 7.17 24.75 -8.39
C PRO A 66 6.76 24.69 -9.87
N GLY A 67 7.61 24.05 -10.68
CA GLY A 67 7.45 23.99 -12.14
C GLY A 67 7.89 25.25 -12.90
N HIS A 68 8.46 26.24 -12.21
CA HIS A 68 8.97 27.48 -12.78
C HIS A 68 10.31 27.88 -12.13
N ASN A 69 11.40 27.59 -12.81
CA ASN A 69 12.74 27.87 -12.31
C ASN A 69 13.03 29.38 -12.26
N GLN A 70 13.84 29.78 -11.28
CA GLN A 70 14.35 31.15 -11.14
C GLN A 70 15.07 31.61 -12.42
N ARG A 71 14.92 32.89 -12.78
CA ARG A 71 15.61 33.53 -13.93
C ARG A 71 16.49 34.70 -13.53
N ILE A 72 16.54 35.00 -12.24
CA ILE A 72 17.39 36.03 -11.63
C ILE A 72 18.51 35.39 -10.80
N ASN A 73 19.53 36.18 -10.50
CA ASN A 73 20.59 35.78 -9.59
C ASN A 73 20.02 35.41 -8.21
N ARG A 74 20.32 34.18 -7.74
CA ARG A 74 19.90 33.63 -6.45
C ARG A 74 20.24 34.54 -5.28
N SER A 75 21.38 35.25 -5.31
CA SER A 75 21.79 36.12 -4.22
C SER A 75 20.76 37.24 -3.97
N ILE A 76 20.13 37.76 -5.02
CA ILE A 76 19.11 38.80 -4.92
C ILE A 76 17.86 38.25 -4.20
N LEU A 77 17.44 37.03 -4.53
CA LEU A 77 16.32 36.35 -3.85
C LEU A 77 16.64 36.07 -2.37
N ILE A 78 17.88 35.70 -2.06
CA ILE A 78 18.33 35.48 -0.67
C ILE A 78 18.32 36.81 0.10
N ASP A 79 18.79 37.90 -0.50
CA ASP A 79 18.81 39.23 0.13
C ASP A 79 17.39 39.74 0.42
N GLU A 80 16.46 39.59 -0.53
CA GLU A 80 15.05 39.93 -0.32
C GLU A 80 14.43 39.06 0.78
N ALA A 81 14.66 37.74 0.75
CA ALA A 81 14.16 36.81 1.76
C ALA A 81 14.72 37.09 3.17
N ASN A 82 15.98 37.49 3.28
CA ASN A 82 16.60 37.89 4.56
C ASN A 82 15.92 39.14 5.14
N ARG A 83 15.59 40.12 4.30
CA ARG A 83 14.87 41.33 4.72
C ARG A 83 13.42 41.03 5.09
N ILE A 84 12.75 40.18 4.31
CA ILE A 84 11.42 39.67 4.63
C ILE A 84 11.41 38.98 6.00
N GLU A 85 12.34 38.07 6.26
CA GLU A 85 12.45 37.37 7.56
C GLU A 85 12.71 38.36 8.70
N GLY A 86 13.67 39.28 8.54
CA GLY A 86 14.01 40.26 9.58
C GLY A 86 12.87 41.23 9.95
N GLU A 87 12.01 41.55 8.98
CA GLU A 87 10.85 42.42 9.23
C GLU A 87 9.60 41.66 9.64
N PHE A 88 9.30 40.50 9.05
CA PHE A 88 8.02 39.84 9.26
C PHE A 88 8.05 38.67 10.24
N CYS A 89 9.23 38.13 10.60
CA CYS A 89 9.35 37.11 11.64
C CYS A 89 9.42 37.68 13.06
N LYS A 90 8.50 38.60 13.37
CA LYS A 90 8.35 39.17 14.71
C LYS A 90 6.92 39.56 15.01
N ALA A 91 6.69 39.71 16.31
CA ALA A 91 5.44 40.14 16.91
C ALA A 91 5.40 41.66 17.03
N TYR A 92 4.26 42.27 16.69
CA TYR A 92 3.98 43.68 16.89
C TYR A 92 2.86 43.86 17.91
N GLN A 93 2.88 44.96 18.67
CA GLN A 93 1.70 45.33 19.46
C GLN A 93 0.55 45.81 18.55
N THR A 94 0.92 46.61 17.54
CA THR A 94 0.05 47.05 16.45
C THR A 94 0.85 47.06 15.15
N LEU A 95 0.29 46.53 14.07
CA LEU A 95 0.87 46.55 12.72
C LEU A 95 -0.08 47.31 11.80
N ASP A 96 0.39 48.42 11.22
CA ASP A 96 -0.35 49.16 10.19
C ASP A 96 -0.47 48.28 8.93
N PRO A 97 -1.69 47.99 8.43
CA PRO A 97 -1.88 47.23 7.19
C PRO A 97 -1.13 47.78 5.98
N LYS A 98 -0.80 49.08 5.94
CA LYS A 98 0.03 49.67 4.86
C LYS A 98 1.49 49.21 4.87
N ASN A 99 1.95 48.66 5.99
CA ASN A 99 3.30 48.11 6.15
C ASN A 99 3.31 46.57 6.16
N ALA A 100 2.15 45.95 5.92
CA ALA A 100 2.01 44.50 5.84
C ALA A 100 2.03 44.10 4.36
N TYR A 101 3.20 43.73 3.84
CA TYR A 101 3.38 43.46 2.41
C TYR A 101 3.06 42.01 2.03
N LYS A 102 2.56 41.78 0.82
CA LYS A 102 2.39 40.46 0.21
C LYS A 102 3.45 40.17 -0.85
N HIS A 103 3.90 38.92 -0.93
CA HIS A 103 4.75 38.44 -2.01
C HIS A 103 3.90 37.88 -3.15
N ILE A 104 4.16 38.31 -4.38
CA ILE A 104 3.32 38.01 -5.55
C ILE A 104 3.25 36.53 -5.93
N VAL A 105 4.30 35.75 -5.66
CA VAL A 105 4.31 34.30 -5.89
C VAL A 105 4.25 33.48 -4.60
N GLY A 106 3.86 34.09 -3.47
CA GLY A 106 3.81 33.41 -2.17
C GLY A 106 2.87 32.20 -2.16
N VAL A 107 1.65 32.39 -2.66
CA VAL A 107 0.63 31.32 -2.78
C VAL A 107 1.11 30.18 -3.69
N ARG A 108 1.85 30.52 -4.75
CA ARG A 108 2.35 29.56 -5.74
C ARG A 108 3.41 28.63 -5.20
N GLN A 109 4.12 29.02 -4.14
CA GLN A 109 5.11 28.15 -3.51
C GLN A 109 4.49 26.81 -3.12
N PHE A 110 3.21 26.78 -2.74
CA PHE A 110 2.52 25.55 -2.33
C PHE A 110 1.46 25.10 -3.34
N TRP A 111 1.70 25.32 -4.64
CA TRP A 111 0.74 25.05 -5.73
C TRP A 111 -0.66 25.65 -5.50
N GLY A 112 -0.75 26.73 -4.73
CA GLY A 112 -2.00 27.43 -4.53
C GLY A 112 -2.37 28.31 -5.72
N ASN A 113 -3.65 28.65 -5.79
CA ASN A 113 -4.17 29.67 -6.69
C ASN A 113 -4.50 30.93 -5.89
N GLU A 114 -4.08 32.10 -6.37
CA GLU A 114 -4.36 33.38 -5.69
C GLU A 114 -5.86 33.62 -5.51
N ASN A 115 -6.69 33.21 -6.49
CA ASN A 115 -8.15 33.35 -6.42
C ASN A 115 -8.76 32.53 -5.28
N TRP A 116 -8.14 31.43 -4.86
CA TRP A 116 -8.61 30.66 -3.71
C TRP A 116 -8.52 31.50 -2.45
N VAL A 117 -7.33 32.09 -2.21
CA VAL A 117 -7.09 32.93 -1.04
C VAL A 117 -7.88 34.23 -1.12
N GLU A 118 -8.02 34.80 -2.31
CA GLU A 118 -8.78 36.04 -2.54
C GLU A 118 -10.25 35.88 -2.15
N ASN A 119 -10.88 34.77 -2.55
CA ASN A 119 -12.31 34.50 -2.36
C ASN A 119 -12.67 33.82 -1.03
N ALA A 120 -11.70 33.22 -0.34
CA ALA A 120 -11.95 32.51 0.91
C ALA A 120 -12.50 33.44 2.01
N THR A 121 -13.44 32.94 2.82
CA THR A 121 -13.96 33.73 3.96
C THR A 121 -12.91 33.85 5.07
N ARG A 122 -12.75 35.06 5.62
CA ARG A 122 -11.90 35.30 6.79
C ARG A 122 -12.71 35.14 8.07
N TYR A 123 -12.08 34.65 9.12
CA TYR A 123 -12.76 34.39 10.39
C TYR A 123 -12.03 34.98 11.60
N LYS A 124 -12.80 35.11 12.68
CA LYS A 124 -12.27 35.03 14.04
C LYS A 124 -12.42 33.58 14.51
N PHE A 125 -11.35 33.02 15.06
CA PHE A 125 -11.26 31.65 15.52
C PHE A 125 -10.99 31.61 17.03
N LYS A 126 -11.52 30.57 17.67
CA LYS A 126 -10.99 30.03 18.93
C LYS A 126 -10.24 28.73 18.62
N PHE A 127 -8.97 28.69 18.95
CA PHE A 127 -8.13 27.51 18.82
C PHE A 127 -7.77 27.00 20.21
N PHE A 128 -8.12 25.75 20.51
CA PHE A 128 -7.71 25.09 21.73
C PHE A 128 -6.46 24.26 21.46
N MET A 129 -5.35 24.69 22.04
CA MET A 129 -4.08 23.97 21.98
C MET A 129 -4.00 22.99 23.16
N ASN A 130 -3.99 21.69 22.86
CA ASN A 130 -3.89 20.65 23.89
C ASN A 130 -2.50 20.66 24.58
N ASN A 131 -2.32 19.84 25.62
CA ASN A 131 -1.06 19.72 26.36
C ASN A 131 -0.36 18.37 26.17
N ASN A 132 -0.95 17.49 25.37
CA ASN A 132 -0.51 16.10 25.23
C ASN A 132 0.48 15.90 24.08
N GLN A 133 0.70 16.96 23.29
CA GLN A 133 1.66 16.98 22.19
C GLN A 133 2.90 17.82 22.57
N ARG A 134 4.08 17.34 22.18
CA ARG A 134 5.34 18.06 22.19
C ARG A 134 5.51 18.74 20.84
N GLY A 135 6.03 19.95 20.83
CA GLY A 135 6.36 20.64 19.58
C GLY A 135 5.15 21.37 19.00
N TYR A 136 4.80 21.04 17.75
CA TYR A 136 3.84 21.80 16.95
C TYR A 136 2.42 21.27 17.10
N HIS A 137 1.44 22.18 17.12
CA HIS A 137 0.01 21.92 17.12
C HIS A 137 -0.59 22.50 15.85
N ILE A 138 -1.17 21.63 15.03
CA ILE A 138 -1.75 22.01 13.75
C ILE A 138 -3.06 22.77 13.98
N SER A 139 -3.15 24.01 13.47
CA SER A 139 -4.33 24.83 13.78
C SER A 139 -5.49 24.70 12.79
N GLY A 140 -5.23 24.28 11.55
CA GLY A 140 -6.23 24.32 10.47
C GLY A 140 -6.49 25.73 9.90
N ILE A 141 -5.57 26.67 10.12
CA ILE A 141 -5.66 28.06 9.64
C ILE A 141 -4.56 28.36 8.62
N TYR A 142 -4.93 29.04 7.54
CA TYR A 142 -3.98 29.66 6.60
C TYR A 142 -4.02 31.18 6.77
N VAL A 143 -2.82 31.78 6.82
CA VAL A 143 -2.60 33.22 6.83
C VAL A 143 -2.46 33.68 5.38
N PRO A 144 -3.40 34.49 4.87
CA PRO A 144 -3.25 35.08 3.54
C PRO A 144 -1.97 35.93 3.44
N PRO A 145 -1.28 35.92 2.29
CA PRO A 145 -0.08 36.72 2.06
C PRO A 145 -0.27 38.19 2.46
N GLY A 146 0.53 38.67 3.40
CA GLY A 146 0.56 40.08 3.82
C GLY A 146 -0.66 40.57 4.60
N GLU A 147 -1.67 39.74 4.88
CA GLU A 147 -2.80 40.17 5.73
C GLU A 147 -2.38 40.17 7.21
N VAL A 148 -2.83 41.19 7.97
CA VAL A 148 -2.55 41.30 9.40
C VAL A 148 -3.40 40.29 10.18
N ILE A 149 -2.73 39.45 10.96
CA ILE A 149 -3.33 38.50 11.90
C ILE A 149 -3.18 39.03 13.30
N THR A 150 -4.25 39.01 14.08
CA THR A 150 -4.22 39.32 15.52
C THR A 150 -4.36 38.03 16.31
N VAL A 151 -3.45 37.77 17.24
CA VAL A 151 -3.48 36.63 18.16
C VAL A 151 -3.57 37.14 19.58
N GLU A 152 -4.55 36.62 20.32
CA GLU A 152 -4.79 36.90 21.73
C GLU A 152 -4.58 35.62 22.55
N ILE A 153 -3.74 35.70 23.58
CA ILE A 153 -3.36 34.59 24.46
C ILE A 153 -3.56 34.96 25.92
N PRO A 154 -3.77 33.98 26.82
CA PRO A 154 -3.85 34.24 28.25
C PRO A 154 -2.50 34.70 28.84
N ASP A 155 -2.53 35.46 29.93
CA ASP A 155 -1.33 36.05 30.55
C ASP A 155 -0.27 35.01 30.92
N ASN A 156 -0.70 33.81 31.35
CA ASN A 156 0.21 32.72 31.71
C ASN A 156 0.99 32.15 30.51
N ALA A 157 0.58 32.47 29.28
CA ALA A 157 1.17 32.01 28.02
C ALA A 157 2.11 33.04 27.35
N ILE A 158 2.18 34.27 27.86
CA ILE A 158 3.07 35.32 27.36
C ILE A 158 4.53 34.84 27.38
N GLY A 159 5.22 35.01 26.25
CA GLY A 159 6.62 34.60 26.03
C GLY A 159 6.84 33.09 25.97
N LYS A 160 5.76 32.29 26.00
CA LYS A 160 5.82 30.83 26.15
C LYS A 160 5.17 30.05 25.00
N VAL A 161 4.50 30.74 24.09
CA VAL A 161 3.87 30.19 22.89
C VAL A 161 4.50 30.83 21.66
N VAL A 162 4.76 30.02 20.64
CA VAL A 162 5.35 30.45 19.37
C VAL A 162 4.36 30.19 18.25
N ALA A 163 3.97 31.24 17.53
CA ALA A 163 3.26 31.11 16.26
C ALA A 163 4.26 30.68 15.18
N CYS A 164 3.93 29.66 14.41
CA CYS A 164 4.83 28.98 13.51
C CYS A 164 4.20 28.90 12.11
N LEU A 165 4.81 29.56 11.12
CA LEU A 165 4.32 29.58 9.74
C LEU A 165 5.14 28.64 8.86
N ASN A 166 4.46 27.85 8.03
CA ASN A 166 5.05 26.94 7.04
C ASN A 166 6.17 26.02 7.59
N GLN A 167 6.04 25.49 8.80
CA GLN A 167 7.08 24.64 9.41
C GLN A 167 7.40 23.37 8.60
N HIS A 168 6.46 22.90 7.78
CA HIS A 168 6.65 21.79 6.85
C HIS A 168 7.67 22.11 5.75
N ALA A 169 7.80 23.40 5.38
CA ALA A 169 8.69 23.86 4.32
C ALA A 169 10.12 24.05 4.86
N PRO A 170 11.08 23.21 4.44
CA PRO A 170 12.46 23.35 4.88
C PRO A 170 13.08 24.61 4.28
N ASN A 171 13.98 25.26 5.02
CA ASN A 171 14.82 26.30 4.42
C ASN A 171 15.89 25.63 3.56
N ALA A 172 15.67 25.66 2.25
CA ALA A 172 16.39 24.84 1.29
C ALA A 172 16.75 25.63 0.03
N GLN A 173 17.86 25.25 -0.60
CA GLN A 173 18.28 25.82 -1.86
C GLN A 173 17.71 24.96 -3.01
N SER A 174 16.68 25.47 -3.68
CA SER A 174 16.07 24.83 -4.86
C SER A 174 15.90 25.87 -5.98
N PRO A 175 16.16 25.52 -7.26
CA PRO A 175 15.97 26.44 -8.37
C PRO A 175 14.50 26.84 -8.60
N ASP A 176 13.54 26.08 -8.07
CA ASP A 176 12.09 26.28 -8.24
C ASP A 176 11.38 26.67 -6.92
N ARG A 177 12.13 27.17 -5.92
CA ARG A 177 11.57 27.72 -4.67
C ARG A 177 12.24 29.01 -4.21
N LEU A 178 11.45 29.86 -3.57
CA LEU A 178 11.99 30.99 -2.80
C LEU A 178 12.75 30.49 -1.55
N PRO A 179 13.81 31.21 -1.12
CA PRO A 179 14.45 30.95 0.16
C PRO A 179 13.53 31.29 1.35
N LYS A 180 13.78 30.68 2.53
CA LYS A 180 13.20 31.07 3.83
C LYS A 180 11.67 31.20 3.87
N LEU A 181 10.96 30.16 3.43
CA LEU A 181 9.49 30.13 3.39
C LEU A 181 8.79 29.99 4.75
N SER A 182 9.53 29.66 5.80
CA SER A 182 9.00 29.39 7.14
C SER A 182 9.43 30.46 8.14
N CYS A 183 8.61 30.61 9.18
CA CYS A 183 8.76 31.69 10.14
C CYS A 183 8.31 31.28 11.55
N ARG A 184 8.96 31.81 12.59
CA ARG A 184 8.61 31.54 14.00
C ARG A 184 8.53 32.86 14.76
N ILE A 185 7.41 33.10 15.43
CA ILE A 185 7.09 34.36 16.11
C ILE A 185 6.71 34.05 17.56
N THR A 186 7.54 34.48 18.52
CA THR A 186 7.21 34.37 19.95
C THR A 186 6.17 35.41 20.34
N LEU A 187 5.09 34.97 20.99
CA LEU A 187 3.99 35.83 21.41
C LEU A 187 4.32 36.47 22.78
N ASN A 188 4.87 37.68 22.77
CA ASN A 188 5.39 38.38 23.96
C ASN A 188 4.37 39.32 24.65
N SER A 189 3.12 39.31 24.21
CA SER A 189 2.03 40.12 24.75
C SER A 189 0.73 39.32 24.70
N ASN A 190 -0.22 39.63 25.59
CA ASN A 190 -1.56 39.02 25.57
C ASN A 190 -2.32 39.29 24.27
N LYS A 191 -1.95 40.34 23.54
CA LYS A 191 -2.41 40.66 22.19
C LYS A 191 -1.22 41.02 21.32
N THR A 192 -1.08 40.31 20.22
CA THR A 192 0.01 40.47 19.25
C THR A 192 -0.56 40.52 17.83
N GLN A 193 0.06 41.30 16.96
CA GLN A 193 -0.19 41.32 15.53
C GLN A 193 1.04 40.91 14.73
N PHE A 194 0.84 40.23 13.61
CA PHE A 194 1.89 39.93 12.64
C PHE A 194 1.29 39.79 11.24
N ALA A 195 2.14 39.80 10.22
CA ALA A 195 1.79 39.47 8.85
C ALA A 195 2.92 38.63 8.25
N TRP A 196 2.61 37.81 7.24
CA TRP A 196 3.62 36.99 6.56
C TRP A 196 3.53 37.16 5.04
N PRO A 197 4.56 37.70 4.37
CA PRO A 197 4.46 38.02 2.95
C PRO A 197 4.20 36.82 2.04
N TYR A 198 4.70 35.64 2.37
CA TYR A 198 4.45 34.45 1.54
C TYR A 198 3.06 33.84 1.76
N GLY A 199 2.39 34.20 2.86
CA GLY A 199 1.25 33.43 3.37
C GLY A 199 1.67 32.03 3.82
N GLY A 200 0.77 31.32 4.50
CA GLY A 200 1.14 29.99 4.99
C GLY A 200 0.19 29.39 6.01
N ILE A 201 0.36 28.10 6.25
CA ILE A 201 -0.29 27.44 7.39
C ILE A 201 0.27 28.02 8.69
N LEU A 202 -0.62 28.36 9.62
CA LEU A 202 -0.28 28.82 10.97
C LEU A 202 -0.43 27.66 11.94
N ASP A 203 0.63 27.33 12.65
CA ASP A 203 0.63 26.36 13.74
C ASP A 203 1.12 27.03 15.02
N PHE A 204 0.94 26.37 16.15
CA PHE A 204 1.45 26.85 17.44
C PHE A 204 2.40 25.86 18.06
N ALA A 205 3.42 26.34 18.78
CA ALA A 205 4.32 25.48 19.52
C ALA A 205 4.48 25.92 20.96
N SER A 206 4.56 24.94 21.85
CA SER A 206 4.90 25.14 23.26
C SER A 206 5.65 23.94 23.82
N TYR A 207 6.21 24.08 25.02
CA TYR A 207 6.83 22.94 25.70
C TYR A 207 5.77 22.00 26.27
N TYR A 208 6.00 20.70 26.11
CA TYR A 208 5.16 19.66 26.65
C TYR A 208 4.93 19.80 28.17
N GLY A 209 3.71 19.54 28.63
CA GLY A 209 3.36 19.59 30.05
C GLY A 209 3.23 21.00 30.62
N ARG A 210 3.49 22.05 29.83
CA ARG A 210 3.50 23.44 30.32
C ARG A 210 2.12 23.93 30.75
N TYR A 211 1.05 23.46 30.10
CA TYR A 211 -0.31 23.92 30.38
C TYR A 211 -1.20 22.73 30.70
N LYS A 212 -1.31 22.33 31.98
CA LYS A 212 -2.00 21.10 32.40
C LYS A 212 -3.33 20.79 31.68
N TYR A 213 -4.14 21.81 31.38
CA TYR A 213 -5.46 21.69 30.76
C TYR A 213 -5.52 22.24 29.32
N GLY A 214 -4.38 22.44 28.66
CA GLY A 214 -4.30 23.16 27.40
C GLY A 214 -4.50 24.68 27.57
N ILE A 215 -4.55 25.40 26.44
CA ILE A 215 -4.86 26.84 26.41
C ILE A 215 -5.78 27.17 25.23
N GLU A 216 -6.66 28.14 25.42
CA GLU A 216 -7.44 28.75 24.35
C GLU A 216 -6.66 29.95 23.78
N ILE A 217 -6.56 30.03 22.46
CA ILE A 217 -5.95 31.11 21.69
C ILE A 217 -7.04 31.69 20.80
N THR A 218 -7.22 33.01 20.83
CA THR A 218 -8.13 33.70 19.92
C THR A 218 -7.33 34.24 18.74
N ILE A 219 -7.73 33.91 17.52
CA ILE A 219 -7.08 34.38 16.29
C ILE A 219 -8.11 35.17 15.48
N THR A 220 -7.81 36.43 15.17
CA THR A 220 -8.64 37.25 14.28
C THR A 220 -7.88 37.47 12.97
N GLY A 221 -8.47 37.04 11.86
CA GLY A 221 -7.78 36.94 10.57
C GLY A 221 -7.59 35.49 10.15
N GLY A 222 -7.18 35.30 8.91
CA GLY A 222 -6.93 33.96 8.36
C GLY A 222 -8.16 33.29 7.78
N ILE A 223 -7.92 32.21 7.05
CA ILE A 223 -8.93 31.40 6.35
C ILE A 223 -8.84 29.94 6.82
N ARG A 224 -9.95 29.21 6.75
CA ARG A 224 -9.94 27.77 7.00
C ARG A 224 -9.24 27.04 5.86
N ILE A 225 -8.49 25.99 6.19
CA ILE A 225 -7.87 25.09 5.21
C ILE A 225 -8.58 23.74 5.18
N PRO A 226 -8.53 22.99 4.07
CA PRO A 226 -8.84 21.57 4.11
C PRO A 226 -7.96 20.90 5.15
N ASN A 227 -8.53 20.25 6.15
CA ASN A 227 -7.77 19.49 7.13
C ASN A 227 -8.51 18.20 7.46
N PHE A 228 -7.75 17.16 7.78
CA PHE A 228 -8.31 15.87 8.17
C PHE A 228 -7.63 15.39 9.44
N ILE A 229 -8.41 15.10 10.47
CA ILE A 229 -7.90 14.57 11.74
C ILE A 229 -8.52 13.19 11.93
N TYR A 230 -7.69 12.15 11.96
CA TYR A 230 -8.15 10.77 12.07
C TYR A 230 -8.89 10.53 13.41
N GLY A 231 -10.07 9.91 13.32
CA GLY A 231 -10.97 9.70 14.46
C GLY A 231 -11.71 10.96 14.93
N VAL A 232 -11.66 12.05 14.16
CA VAL A 232 -12.44 13.28 14.40
C VAL A 232 -13.19 13.69 13.14
N THR A 233 -12.50 13.77 12.00
CA THR A 233 -13.09 14.12 10.70
C THR A 233 -13.72 12.89 10.06
N THR A 234 -15.01 12.98 9.74
CA THR A 234 -15.72 11.92 9.02
C THR A 234 -15.46 12.00 7.51
N ASP A 235 -15.64 10.88 6.80
CA ASP A 235 -15.55 10.90 5.33
C ASP A 235 -16.62 11.82 4.71
N GLN A 236 -17.80 11.91 5.34
CA GLN A 236 -18.86 12.82 4.92
C GLN A 236 -18.46 14.29 5.08
N GLU A 237 -17.96 14.70 6.26
CA GLU A 237 -17.49 16.08 6.48
C GLU A 237 -16.35 16.45 5.53
N TRP A 238 -15.48 15.49 5.22
CA TRP A 238 -14.43 15.69 4.23
C TRP A 238 -15.02 15.96 2.84
N ASP A 239 -15.96 15.11 2.40
CA ASP A 239 -16.54 15.15 1.06
C ASP A 239 -17.46 16.35 0.82
N ASP A 240 -18.28 16.69 1.81
CA ASP A 240 -19.28 17.76 1.74
C ASP A 240 -18.64 19.15 1.95
N ASP A 241 -17.69 19.27 2.88
CA ASP A 241 -17.17 20.56 3.34
C ASP A 241 -15.65 20.73 3.19
N MET A 242 -14.84 19.88 3.82
CA MET A 242 -13.41 20.19 4.05
C MET A 242 -12.59 20.22 2.77
N ARG A 243 -12.77 19.24 1.87
CA ARG A 243 -12.00 19.17 0.61
C ARG A 243 -12.26 20.34 -0.32
N GLY A 244 -13.41 21.01 -0.17
CA GLY A 244 -13.81 22.20 -0.93
C GLY A 244 -13.16 23.51 -0.48
N LEU A 245 -12.55 23.54 0.72
CA LEU A 245 -12.01 24.78 1.29
C LEU A 245 -10.88 25.39 0.42
N GLN A 246 -10.97 26.69 0.17
CA GLN A 246 -10.12 27.42 -0.77
C GLN A 246 -8.79 27.87 -0.13
N ALA A 247 -7.92 26.92 0.20
CA ALA A 247 -6.55 27.19 0.68
C ALA A 247 -5.50 26.29 -0.02
N PRO A 248 -4.21 26.67 -0.07
CA PRO A 248 -3.16 25.94 -0.80
C PRO A 248 -2.68 24.63 -0.17
N LEU A 249 -2.88 24.44 1.13
CA LEU A 249 -2.30 23.34 1.90
C LEU A 249 -3.39 22.58 2.65
N ALA A 250 -3.14 21.30 2.89
CA ALA A 250 -4.01 20.41 3.63
C ALA A 250 -3.20 19.50 4.58
N PRO A 251 -3.30 19.69 5.91
CA PRO A 251 -2.72 18.76 6.86
C PRO A 251 -3.62 17.55 7.10
N PHE A 252 -3.00 16.39 7.25
CA PHE A 252 -3.60 15.13 7.68
C PHE A 252 -2.95 14.71 9.00
N ASP A 253 -3.71 14.73 10.09
CA ASP A 253 -3.25 14.31 11.40
C ASP A 253 -3.72 12.87 11.67
N VAL A 254 -2.78 11.94 11.65
CA VAL A 254 -3.02 10.51 11.92
C VAL A 254 -2.96 10.22 13.43
N GLY A 255 -2.39 11.15 14.21
CA GLY A 255 -2.08 10.99 15.64
C GLY A 255 -0.65 10.50 15.90
N THR A 256 -0.14 9.56 15.10
CA THR A 256 1.25 9.10 15.17
C THR A 256 2.21 9.93 14.32
N PHE A 257 1.69 10.55 13.28
CA PHE A 257 2.38 11.53 12.44
C PHE A 257 1.37 12.54 11.89
N VAL A 258 1.89 13.68 11.45
CA VAL A 258 1.15 14.70 10.72
C VAL A 258 1.78 14.82 9.35
N ALA A 259 0.96 14.72 8.30
CA ALA A 259 1.38 15.01 6.96
C ALA A 259 0.87 16.37 6.48
N CYS A 260 1.67 17.09 5.69
CA CYS A 260 1.25 18.34 5.05
C CYS A 260 1.34 18.20 3.53
N VAL A 261 0.20 18.36 2.85
CA VAL A 261 0.07 18.14 1.40
C VAL A 261 -0.40 19.42 0.71
N PRO A 262 0.09 19.77 -0.50
CA PRO A 262 -0.55 20.80 -1.31
C PRO A 262 -1.96 20.36 -1.68
N SER A 263 -2.96 21.15 -1.27
CA SER A 263 -4.36 20.74 -1.24
C SER A 263 -4.88 20.30 -2.60
N GLN A 264 -4.39 20.89 -3.69
CA GLN A 264 -4.80 20.54 -5.06
C GLN A 264 -4.69 19.04 -5.36
N PHE A 265 -3.76 18.31 -4.74
CA PHE A 265 -3.55 16.89 -4.98
C PHE A 265 -4.56 16.02 -4.22
N CYS A 266 -5.05 16.47 -3.07
CA CYS A 266 -5.94 15.68 -2.22
C CYS A 266 -7.42 16.06 -2.33
N ARG A 267 -7.80 17.10 -3.09
CA ARG A 267 -9.21 17.51 -3.22
C ARG A 267 -10.14 16.41 -3.77
N GLY A 268 -9.61 15.48 -4.56
CA GLY A 268 -10.36 14.33 -5.09
C GLY A 268 -10.32 13.10 -4.19
N ALA A 269 -9.66 13.18 -3.03
CA ALA A 269 -9.58 12.06 -2.09
C ALA A 269 -10.97 11.74 -1.54
N THR A 270 -11.27 10.45 -1.44
CA THR A 270 -12.50 9.87 -0.88
C THR A 270 -12.10 8.73 0.04
N ARG A 271 -12.98 8.33 0.97
CA ARG A 271 -12.70 7.25 1.95
C ARG A 271 -11.38 7.48 2.69
N VAL A 272 -11.15 8.71 3.14
CA VAL A 272 -9.85 9.11 3.71
C VAL A 272 -9.59 8.35 5.01
N ASN A 273 -10.62 8.02 5.78
CA ASN A 273 -10.48 7.20 6.99
C ASN A 273 -9.86 5.82 6.72
N ASP A 274 -10.14 5.18 5.58
CA ASP A 274 -9.52 3.89 5.19
C ASP A 274 -8.00 4.03 5.05
N ALA A 275 -7.54 5.15 4.49
CA ALA A 275 -6.12 5.44 4.39
C ALA A 275 -5.51 5.78 5.76
N MET A 276 -6.24 6.52 6.61
CA MET A 276 -5.72 6.91 7.92
C MET A 276 -5.59 5.71 8.89
N ILE A 277 -6.54 4.76 8.90
CA ILE A 277 -6.40 3.53 9.71
C ILE A 277 -5.23 2.67 9.24
N PHE A 278 -4.98 2.61 7.93
CA PHE A 278 -3.80 1.95 7.37
C PHE A 278 -2.52 2.56 7.96
N TRP A 279 -2.37 3.87 7.86
CA TRP A 279 -1.19 4.59 8.35
C TRP A 279 -1.03 4.55 9.88
N GLN A 280 -2.15 4.56 10.61
CA GLN A 280 -2.17 4.37 12.05
C GLN A 280 -1.66 2.97 12.42
N THR A 281 -2.11 1.94 11.70
CA THR A 281 -1.68 0.55 11.94
C THR A 281 -0.20 0.35 11.60
N VAL A 282 0.28 0.87 10.47
CA VAL A 282 1.71 0.92 10.09
C VAL A 282 2.56 1.48 11.23
N SER A 283 2.16 2.64 11.74
CA SER A 283 2.86 3.33 12.82
C SER A 283 3.01 2.45 14.06
N TRP A 284 1.91 1.81 14.46
CA TRP A 284 1.91 0.98 15.67
C TRP A 284 2.62 -0.37 15.49
N ASN A 285 2.57 -0.98 14.31
CA ASN A 285 3.40 -2.14 13.99
C ASN A 285 4.89 -1.81 14.11
N ALA A 286 5.32 -0.62 13.67
CA ALA A 286 6.68 -0.16 13.85
C ALA A 286 7.03 0.05 15.34
N TYR A 287 6.14 0.66 16.13
CA TYR A 287 6.32 0.85 17.57
C TYR A 287 6.34 -0.46 18.38
N ASP A 288 5.61 -1.50 17.95
CA ASP A 288 5.69 -2.84 18.56
C ASP A 288 7.10 -3.43 18.43
N VAL A 289 7.81 -3.08 17.35
CA VAL A 289 9.19 -3.51 17.10
C VAL A 289 10.18 -2.61 17.84
N CYS A 290 10.14 -1.29 17.65
CA CYS A 290 11.08 -0.37 18.28
C CYS A 290 10.61 1.08 18.37
N GLU A 291 11.33 1.88 19.15
CA GLU A 291 11.11 3.32 19.28
C GLU A 291 11.75 4.12 18.13
N VAL A 292 11.20 5.31 17.89
CA VAL A 292 11.77 6.26 16.94
C VAL A 292 13.18 6.69 17.36
N VAL A 293 14.08 6.86 16.38
CA VAL A 293 15.47 7.25 16.61
C VAL A 293 15.57 8.59 17.37
N GLY A 294 16.46 8.63 18.36
CA GLY A 294 16.83 9.83 19.11
C GLY A 294 16.14 9.96 20.47
N VAL A 295 14.81 9.95 20.52
CA VAL A 295 14.03 10.17 21.76
C VAL A 295 12.72 9.39 21.72
N SER A 296 12.36 8.71 22.81
CA SER A 296 11.06 8.04 22.94
C SER A 296 9.91 9.02 22.71
N ARG A 297 9.01 8.61 21.82
CA ARG A 297 7.87 9.42 21.37
C ARG A 297 6.58 9.01 22.04
N ILE A 298 6.57 7.88 22.76
CA ILE A 298 5.40 7.37 23.44
C ILE A 298 5.43 7.79 24.91
N LEU A 299 4.31 8.32 25.39
CA LEU A 299 4.08 8.55 26.82
C LEU A 299 2.62 8.27 27.15
N GLY A 300 2.39 7.42 28.17
CA GLY A 300 1.03 7.07 28.60
C GLY A 300 0.22 6.30 27.56
N GLY A 301 0.87 5.60 26.61
CA GLY A 301 0.20 4.82 25.56
C GLY A 301 -0.10 5.58 24.26
N TYR A 302 0.42 6.80 24.09
CA TYR A 302 0.19 7.62 22.90
C TYR A 302 1.45 8.29 22.40
N VAL A 303 1.50 8.60 21.10
CA VAL A 303 2.57 9.38 20.49
C VAL A 303 2.41 10.84 20.90
N VAL A 304 3.31 11.33 21.74
CA VAL A 304 3.31 12.73 22.18
C VAL A 304 4.11 13.63 21.24
N ASN A 305 4.91 13.11 20.32
CA ASN A 305 5.63 13.94 19.35
C ASN A 305 5.54 13.31 17.96
N PRO A 306 4.47 13.62 17.20
CA PRO A 306 4.22 13.05 15.89
C PRO A 306 5.34 13.35 14.89
N ILE A 307 5.62 12.42 13.99
CA ILE A 307 6.56 12.64 12.86
C ILE A 307 5.93 13.65 11.87
N MET A 308 6.72 14.53 11.27
CA MET A 308 6.24 15.45 10.24
C MET A 308 6.50 14.90 8.84
N TYR A 309 5.46 14.51 8.09
CA TYR A 309 5.56 13.97 6.75
C TYR A 309 5.19 15.03 5.70
N ASN A 310 6.20 15.71 5.16
CA ASN A 310 5.97 16.88 4.32
C ASN A 310 6.02 16.52 2.83
N PHE A 311 5.02 16.97 2.09
CA PHE A 311 4.98 16.86 0.63
C PHE A 311 5.28 18.23 0.02
N ASP A 312 6.47 18.40 -0.55
CA ASP A 312 6.95 19.68 -1.05
C ASP A 312 7.78 19.48 -2.34
N ALA A 313 8.00 20.56 -3.11
CA ALA A 313 8.80 20.48 -4.34
C ALA A 313 10.26 20.14 -4.03
N PHE A 314 10.72 20.52 -2.83
CA PHE A 314 12.06 20.21 -2.40
C PHE A 314 12.14 18.87 -1.68
N THR A 315 12.86 17.93 -2.30
CA THR A 315 13.36 16.69 -1.69
C THR A 315 14.89 16.72 -1.77
N ASN A 316 15.59 16.37 -0.69
CA ASN A 316 17.06 16.47 -0.66
C ASN A 316 17.69 15.40 0.22
N PRO A 317 18.76 14.71 -0.23
CA PRO A 317 19.03 14.28 -1.60
C PRO A 317 18.18 13.05 -1.95
N GLY A 318 17.80 12.89 -3.22
CA GLY A 318 17.00 11.75 -3.69
C GLY A 318 15.53 12.09 -3.97
N ILE A 319 14.74 11.06 -4.31
CA ILE A 319 13.32 11.21 -4.65
C ILE A 319 12.49 11.52 -3.39
N ALA A 320 12.86 10.98 -2.23
CA ALA A 320 12.35 11.34 -0.91
C ALA A 320 13.50 11.21 0.11
N LEU A 321 13.34 11.80 1.30
CA LEU A 321 14.30 11.63 2.41
C LEU A 321 13.61 11.67 3.78
N SER A 322 13.90 10.65 4.57
CA SER A 322 13.70 10.62 6.02
C SER A 322 14.87 11.30 6.76
N TYR A 323 14.61 12.41 7.43
CA TYR A 323 15.59 13.04 8.32
C TYR A 323 15.59 12.28 9.66
N VAL A 324 16.31 11.17 9.71
CA VAL A 324 16.39 10.29 10.89
C VAL A 324 16.86 11.07 12.11
N GLY A 325 16.12 10.97 13.22
CA GLY A 325 16.35 11.77 14.44
C GLY A 325 15.87 13.22 14.36
N GLY A 326 15.69 13.77 13.15
CA GLY A 326 15.10 15.08 12.89
C GLY A 326 13.56 15.10 12.90
N ASN A 327 12.91 13.94 13.07
CA ASN A 327 11.46 13.78 13.21
C ASN A 327 10.66 14.36 12.02
N ARG A 328 11.23 14.27 10.81
CA ARG A 328 10.58 14.75 9.59
C ARG A 328 10.96 13.92 8.38
N ILE A 329 10.05 13.85 7.43
CA ILE A 329 10.21 13.23 6.12
C ILE A 329 9.88 14.29 5.08
N GLN A 330 10.63 14.30 3.98
CA GLN A 330 10.37 15.13 2.81
C GLN A 330 10.13 14.22 1.61
N ALA A 331 8.98 14.34 0.96
CA ALA A 331 8.60 13.55 -0.20
C ALA A 331 8.00 14.44 -1.30
N PRO A 332 8.01 14.00 -2.57
CA PRO A 332 7.50 14.80 -3.66
C PRO A 332 5.96 14.70 -3.67
N PRO A 333 5.22 15.74 -4.11
CA PRO A 333 3.76 15.71 -4.08
C PRO A 333 3.13 14.61 -4.94
N SER A 334 3.85 14.14 -5.96
CA SER A 334 3.43 13.00 -6.80
C SER A 334 3.25 11.70 -6.01
N TRP A 335 3.86 11.58 -4.83
CA TRP A 335 3.69 10.42 -3.94
C TRP A 335 2.52 10.57 -2.96
N SER A 336 1.95 11.77 -2.81
CA SER A 336 0.95 12.07 -1.77
C SER A 336 -0.32 11.22 -1.87
N GLY A 337 -0.64 10.67 -3.05
CA GLY A 337 -1.79 9.77 -3.23
C GLY A 337 -1.79 8.57 -2.27
N GLY A 338 -0.62 8.00 -1.97
CA GLY A 338 -0.49 6.88 -1.04
C GLY A 338 -0.70 7.24 0.44
N LEU A 339 -0.86 8.52 0.77
CA LEU A 339 -1.21 8.99 2.10
C LEU A 339 -2.72 8.96 2.35
N TYR A 340 -3.50 9.57 1.44
CA TYR A 340 -4.94 9.81 1.62
C TYR A 340 -5.82 8.85 0.82
N THR A 341 -5.22 7.94 0.05
CA THR A 341 -5.92 6.82 -0.60
C THR A 341 -5.39 5.53 -0.01
N TYR A 342 -6.29 4.63 0.37
CA TYR A 342 -5.90 3.32 0.90
C TYR A 342 -5.00 2.58 -0.11
N PRO A 343 -3.74 2.28 0.24
CA PRO A 343 -2.76 1.76 -0.71
C PRO A 343 -2.91 0.24 -0.85
N ARG A 344 -4.00 -0.21 -1.49
CA ARG A 344 -4.33 -1.64 -1.66
C ARG A 344 -3.17 -2.47 -2.21
N MET A 345 -2.44 -1.94 -3.19
CA MET A 345 -1.26 -2.58 -3.81
C MET A 345 0.06 -2.13 -3.19
N GLY A 346 0.02 -1.57 -1.97
CA GLY A 346 1.16 -1.01 -1.25
C GLY A 346 1.63 0.35 -1.71
N THR A 347 2.48 0.94 -0.88
CA THR A 347 3.16 2.23 -1.14
C THR A 347 4.59 2.16 -0.62
N TRP A 348 5.41 1.31 -1.25
CA TRP A 348 6.76 0.96 -0.77
C TRP A 348 7.59 2.19 -0.42
N GLY A 349 7.64 3.19 -1.32
CA GLY A 349 8.43 4.40 -1.12
C GLY A 349 8.01 5.20 0.11
N LEU A 350 6.71 5.36 0.38
CA LEU A 350 6.27 6.10 1.57
C LEU A 350 6.54 5.32 2.86
N LEU A 351 6.25 4.01 2.86
CA LEU A 351 6.52 3.15 4.02
C LEU A 351 8.02 3.12 4.35
N HIS A 352 8.86 3.03 3.31
CA HIS A 352 10.31 3.00 3.41
C HIS A 352 10.87 4.23 4.15
N GLU A 353 10.43 5.43 3.76
CA GLU A 353 10.84 6.68 4.39
C GLU A 353 10.30 6.84 5.81
N TYR A 354 9.07 6.35 6.04
CA TYR A 354 8.49 6.33 7.38
C TYR A 354 9.30 5.43 8.33
N HIS A 355 9.62 4.21 7.89
CA HIS A 355 10.34 3.23 8.69
C HIS A 355 11.80 3.55 8.93
N HIS A 356 12.42 4.44 8.15
CA HIS A 356 13.74 4.99 8.51
C HIS A 356 13.75 5.64 9.90
N GLN A 357 12.62 6.19 10.36
CA GLN A 357 12.51 6.74 11.71
C GLN A 357 12.62 5.67 12.80
N PHE A 358 12.46 4.38 12.47
CA PHE A 358 12.39 3.22 13.38
C PHE A 358 13.61 2.27 13.24
N GLN A 359 14.79 2.82 12.95
CA GLN A 359 16.01 2.01 12.79
C GLN A 359 16.97 2.09 13.99
N ASN A 360 16.47 2.45 15.17
CA ASN A 360 17.33 2.68 16.32
C ASN A 360 17.85 1.37 16.93
N ASN A 361 19.17 1.26 17.12
CA ASN A 361 19.84 0.16 17.84
C ASN A 361 19.76 -1.25 17.21
N TRP A 362 19.43 -1.37 15.93
CA TRP A 362 19.46 -2.66 15.21
C TRP A 362 19.84 -2.51 13.74
N GLY A 363 20.27 -3.63 13.17
CA GLY A 363 20.93 -3.68 11.87
C GLY A 363 22.45 -3.62 12.00
N TRP A 364 23.12 -3.84 10.87
CA TRP A 364 24.56 -3.71 10.76
C TRP A 364 24.96 -2.26 10.49
N SER A 365 26.10 -1.84 11.04
CA SER A 365 26.72 -0.56 10.68
C SER A 365 26.84 -0.44 9.15
N TYR A 366 26.55 0.73 8.60
CA TYR A 366 26.59 1.07 7.16
C TYR A 366 25.44 0.58 6.28
N TRP A 367 24.41 -0.09 6.82
CA TRP A 367 23.28 -0.63 6.04
C TRP A 367 21.93 0.03 6.39
N GLY A 368 21.85 1.34 6.19
CA GLY A 368 20.65 2.15 6.49
C GLY A 368 19.41 1.80 5.67
N GLU A 369 19.56 1.10 4.54
CA GLU A 369 18.48 0.79 3.59
C GLU A 369 17.92 -0.64 3.72
N VAL A 370 18.11 -1.27 4.88
CA VAL A 370 17.77 -2.68 5.09
C VAL A 370 16.72 -2.87 6.17
N THR A 371 16.99 -2.45 7.41
CA THR A 371 16.10 -2.75 8.55
C THR A 371 14.75 -2.02 8.47
N ASN A 372 14.69 -0.82 7.88
CA ASN A 372 13.42 -0.14 7.58
C ASN A 372 12.53 -0.97 6.64
N ASN A 373 13.13 -1.63 5.64
CA ASN A 373 12.40 -2.45 4.69
C ASN A 373 11.88 -3.77 5.31
N VAL A 374 12.41 -4.21 6.44
CA VAL A 374 11.84 -5.34 7.21
C VAL A 374 10.46 -4.96 7.76
N LEU A 375 10.32 -3.73 8.25
CA LEU A 375 9.02 -3.20 8.70
C LEU A 375 8.05 -3.03 7.52
N ASN A 376 8.52 -2.57 6.34
CA ASN A 376 7.71 -2.55 5.13
C ASN A 376 7.09 -3.93 4.82
N MET A 377 7.89 -4.99 4.90
CA MET A 377 7.42 -6.35 4.62
C MET A 377 6.31 -6.78 5.59
N ILE A 378 6.44 -6.46 6.88
CA ILE A 378 5.43 -6.75 7.90
C ILE A 378 4.12 -6.05 7.55
N ASP A 379 4.16 -4.74 7.29
CA ASP A 379 2.94 -3.97 7.00
C ASP A 379 2.29 -4.38 5.70
N MET A 380 3.08 -4.66 4.66
CA MET A 380 2.53 -5.14 3.39
C MET A 380 1.85 -6.51 3.52
N ALA A 381 2.40 -7.42 4.33
CA ALA A 381 1.78 -8.72 4.58
C ALA A 381 0.43 -8.58 5.32
N LEU A 382 0.36 -7.68 6.30
CA LEU A 382 -0.82 -7.46 7.14
C LEU A 382 -1.90 -6.59 6.48
N LEU A 383 -1.50 -5.63 5.65
CA LEU A 383 -2.36 -4.52 5.23
C LEU A 383 -2.51 -4.36 3.71
N CYS A 384 -1.75 -5.05 2.87
CA CYS A 384 -1.80 -4.88 1.41
C CYS A 384 -2.18 -6.17 0.69
N GLU A 385 -2.73 -6.08 -0.52
CA GLU A 385 -3.21 -7.21 -1.33
C GLU A 385 -2.23 -7.66 -2.42
N ILE A 386 -1.01 -7.13 -2.42
CA ILE A 386 -0.02 -7.30 -3.49
C ILE A 386 0.17 -8.77 -3.87
N ASP A 387 0.22 -9.62 -2.86
CA ASP A 387 0.52 -11.02 -2.97
C ASP A 387 -0.70 -11.86 -3.38
N GLU A 388 -1.92 -11.29 -3.42
CA GLU A 388 -3.07 -11.92 -4.08
C GLU A 388 -2.86 -12.09 -5.60
N THR A 389 -1.99 -11.27 -6.19
CA THR A 389 -1.75 -11.25 -7.64
C THR A 389 -0.74 -12.29 -8.10
N ARG A 390 -0.26 -13.15 -7.19
CA ARG A 390 0.70 -14.23 -7.48
C ARG A 390 0.16 -15.19 -8.53
N LYS A 391 1.00 -15.52 -9.50
CA LYS A 391 0.70 -16.43 -10.61
C LYS A 391 1.88 -17.34 -10.91
N ILE A 392 1.60 -18.46 -11.57
CA ILE A 392 2.59 -19.38 -12.13
C ILE A 392 2.66 -19.11 -13.65
N ASN A 393 3.86 -19.03 -14.20
CA ASN A 393 4.06 -19.04 -15.65
C ASN A 393 4.38 -20.45 -16.18
N PHE A 394 4.57 -20.56 -17.50
CA PHE A 394 4.94 -21.80 -18.18
C PHE A 394 6.15 -22.55 -17.59
N ASN A 395 7.06 -21.83 -16.94
CA ASN A 395 8.30 -22.37 -16.42
C ASN A 395 8.22 -22.72 -14.93
N GLY A 396 7.05 -22.58 -14.29
CA GLY A 396 6.93 -22.70 -12.83
C GLY A 396 7.48 -21.49 -12.08
N ASP A 397 7.75 -20.37 -12.77
CA ASP A 397 8.25 -19.15 -12.14
C ASP A 397 7.13 -18.40 -11.42
N PHE A 398 7.56 -17.67 -10.39
CA PHE A 398 6.73 -16.76 -9.63
C PHE A 398 6.53 -15.45 -10.38
N ILE A 399 5.28 -15.12 -10.69
CA ILE A 399 4.89 -13.79 -11.19
C ILE A 399 4.07 -13.09 -10.13
N ILE A 400 4.31 -11.80 -9.95
CA ILE A 400 3.48 -10.93 -9.12
C ILE A 400 3.21 -9.61 -9.82
N GLY A 401 2.01 -9.07 -9.63
CA GLY A 401 1.58 -7.79 -10.17
C GLY A 401 2.30 -6.58 -9.55
N GLY A 402 2.30 -5.47 -10.27
CA GLY A 402 2.74 -4.15 -9.78
C GLY A 402 4.25 -3.87 -9.85
N GLY A 403 5.11 -4.86 -10.13
CA GLY A 403 6.54 -4.67 -10.32
C GLY A 403 7.29 -4.13 -9.09
N GLY A 404 8.49 -3.58 -9.29
CA GLY A 404 9.27 -2.97 -8.21
C GLY A 404 9.58 -3.95 -7.07
N TRP A 405 9.43 -3.51 -5.82
CA TRP A 405 9.72 -4.30 -4.61
C TRP A 405 8.66 -5.35 -4.27
N ASN A 406 7.56 -5.45 -5.02
CA ASN A 406 6.48 -6.42 -4.74
C ASN A 406 6.98 -7.87 -4.73
N TRP A 407 8.12 -8.15 -5.36
CA TRP A 407 8.73 -9.48 -5.40
C TRP A 407 9.07 -10.04 -4.00
N VAL A 408 9.26 -9.21 -2.97
CA VAL A 408 9.58 -9.72 -1.62
C VAL A 408 8.37 -10.24 -0.87
N SER A 409 7.15 -9.99 -1.35
CA SER A 409 5.90 -10.22 -0.62
C SER A 409 5.53 -11.70 -0.39
N HIS A 410 6.35 -12.65 -0.84
CA HIS A 410 6.07 -14.08 -0.67
C HIS A 410 7.34 -14.95 -0.64
N GLN A 411 7.37 -15.91 0.28
CA GLN A 411 8.51 -16.78 0.55
C GLN A 411 8.94 -17.66 -0.62
N TYR A 412 8.03 -18.07 -1.50
CA TYR A 412 8.40 -18.86 -2.68
C TYR A 412 9.40 -18.13 -3.60
N ASN A 413 9.37 -16.80 -3.61
CA ASN A 413 10.28 -15.98 -4.39
C ASN A 413 11.57 -15.61 -3.62
N THR A 414 11.50 -15.53 -2.28
CA THR A 414 12.62 -15.07 -1.44
C THR A 414 13.46 -16.21 -0.83
N ILE A 415 12.98 -17.46 -0.85
CA ILE A 415 13.59 -18.60 -0.14
C ILE A 415 15.07 -18.85 -0.49
N ASN A 416 15.48 -18.63 -1.74
CA ASN A 416 16.84 -18.90 -2.24
C ASN A 416 17.68 -17.63 -2.44
N ARG A 417 17.23 -16.49 -1.93
CA ARG A 417 17.96 -15.22 -1.98
C ARG A 417 18.88 -15.10 -0.76
N ASP A 418 20.00 -14.42 -0.93
CA ASP A 418 21.02 -14.20 0.08
C ASP A 418 21.15 -12.71 0.51
N ASP A 419 20.22 -11.86 0.08
CA ASP A 419 20.18 -10.44 0.41
C ASP A 419 20.00 -10.20 1.93
N LEU A 420 20.65 -9.15 2.45
CA LEU A 420 20.61 -8.79 3.87
C LEU A 420 19.20 -8.48 4.39
N LEU A 421 18.34 -7.91 3.54
CA LEU A 421 16.92 -7.68 3.86
C LEU A 421 16.24 -9.01 4.21
N LEU A 422 16.49 -10.05 3.42
CA LEU A 422 15.82 -11.34 3.54
C LEU A 422 16.45 -12.21 4.65
N TRP A 423 17.66 -11.88 5.09
CA TRP A 423 18.22 -12.40 6.33
C TRP A 423 17.31 -12.08 7.54
N TYR A 424 16.76 -10.87 7.59
CA TYR A 424 15.77 -10.49 8.60
C TYR A 424 14.35 -10.90 8.20
N GLY A 425 13.90 -10.45 7.03
CA GLY A 425 12.49 -10.40 6.65
C GLY A 425 11.86 -11.75 6.34
N ASN A 426 12.62 -12.77 5.97
CA ASN A 426 12.03 -14.09 5.68
C ASN A 426 11.39 -14.74 6.92
N ASN A 427 11.82 -14.37 8.13
CA ASN A 427 11.22 -14.88 9.36
C ASN A 427 9.73 -14.54 9.45
N LEU A 428 9.29 -13.42 8.84
CA LEU A 428 7.88 -13.07 8.69
C LEU A 428 7.08 -14.25 8.12
N TYR A 429 7.51 -14.79 6.98
CA TYR A 429 6.74 -15.80 6.26
C TYR A 429 6.77 -17.18 6.92
N TRP A 430 7.83 -17.49 7.68
CA TRP A 430 8.00 -18.80 8.32
C TRP A 430 7.40 -18.90 9.71
N PHE A 431 7.23 -17.78 10.40
CA PHE A 431 6.80 -17.75 11.80
C PHE A 431 5.63 -16.80 12.08
N GLY A 432 5.21 -16.01 11.09
CA GLY A 432 4.12 -15.05 11.22
C GLY A 432 4.58 -13.68 11.71
N ALA A 433 3.75 -12.67 11.44
CA ALA A 433 4.07 -11.28 11.76
C ALA A 433 4.26 -11.05 13.27
N GLU A 434 3.42 -11.66 14.11
CA GLU A 434 3.44 -11.43 15.55
C GLU A 434 4.72 -11.96 16.22
N LEU A 435 5.11 -13.20 15.90
CA LEU A 435 6.37 -13.75 16.41
C LEU A 435 7.57 -13.01 15.81
N HIS A 436 7.51 -12.59 14.55
CA HIS A 436 8.60 -11.83 13.95
C HIS A 436 8.77 -10.46 14.61
N LYS A 437 7.68 -9.69 14.83
CA LYS A 437 7.72 -8.43 15.58
C LYS A 437 8.30 -8.63 16.98
N LYS A 438 7.86 -9.67 17.69
CA LYS A 438 8.39 -10.03 19.03
C LYS A 438 9.87 -10.34 19.01
N HIS A 439 10.32 -11.12 18.03
CA HIS A 439 11.73 -11.47 17.85
C HIS A 439 12.60 -10.24 17.62
N LEU A 440 12.18 -9.35 16.71
CA LEU A 440 12.88 -8.10 16.45
C LEU A 440 12.91 -7.20 17.70
N ASN A 441 11.79 -7.04 18.39
CA ASN A 441 11.70 -6.24 19.62
C ASN A 441 12.67 -6.71 20.71
N LEU A 442 12.69 -8.02 20.98
CA LEU A 442 13.60 -8.60 21.98
C LEU A 442 15.07 -8.49 21.56
N HIS A 443 15.36 -8.67 20.28
CA HIS A 443 16.70 -8.48 19.72
C HIS A 443 17.18 -7.02 19.86
N ILE A 444 16.33 -6.05 19.51
CA ILE A 444 16.61 -4.61 19.63
C ILE A 444 16.85 -4.20 21.08
N LYS A 445 16.04 -4.73 22.01
CA LYS A 445 16.19 -4.53 23.46
C LYS A 445 17.35 -5.32 24.07
N ARG A 446 18.03 -6.15 23.28
CA ARG A 446 19.15 -6.99 23.71
C ARG A 446 18.76 -7.90 24.88
N ALA A 447 17.63 -8.62 24.73
CA ALA A 447 17.16 -9.59 25.73
C ALA A 447 18.26 -10.61 26.11
N TRP A 448 19.20 -10.88 25.19
CA TRP A 448 20.43 -11.60 25.47
C TRP A 448 21.66 -10.66 25.38
N GLU A 449 22.58 -10.78 26.33
CA GLU A 449 23.78 -9.94 26.39
C GLU A 449 24.82 -10.33 25.33
N ARG A 450 25.08 -9.45 24.36
CA ARG A 450 26.05 -9.70 23.26
C ARG A 450 27.46 -10.06 23.74
N ASN A 451 27.94 -9.43 24.81
CA ASN A 451 29.28 -9.70 25.36
C ASN A 451 29.38 -11.10 25.97
N LYS A 452 28.27 -11.66 26.45
CA LYS A 452 28.21 -13.00 27.04
C LYS A 452 28.00 -14.09 26.00
N TYR A 453 27.22 -13.80 24.97
CA TYR A 453 26.82 -14.79 23.96
C TYR A 453 27.60 -14.69 22.65
N GLY A 454 28.54 -13.76 22.53
CA GLY A 454 29.48 -13.72 21.40
C GLY A 454 28.98 -12.95 20.19
N GLY A 455 28.54 -11.71 20.43
CA GLY A 455 28.26 -10.74 19.37
C GLY A 455 26.82 -10.72 18.88
N TYR A 456 26.60 -9.98 17.79
CA TYR A 456 25.28 -9.67 17.23
C TYR A 456 24.54 -10.92 16.72
N ILE A 457 25.19 -11.74 15.90
CA ILE A 457 24.57 -12.93 15.28
C ILE A 457 24.18 -13.95 16.35
N SER A 458 25.08 -14.25 17.27
CA SER A 458 24.82 -15.18 18.37
C SER A 458 23.63 -14.75 19.22
N GLU A 459 23.56 -13.46 19.57
CA GLU A 459 22.43 -12.89 20.31
C GLU A 459 21.12 -13.02 19.52
N TYR A 460 21.14 -12.71 18.22
CA TYR A 460 19.98 -12.85 17.34
C TYR A 460 19.47 -14.30 17.24
N LEU A 461 20.37 -15.28 17.12
CA LEU A 461 20.04 -16.71 17.08
C LEU A 461 19.49 -17.23 18.41
N MET A 462 20.03 -16.77 19.54
CA MET A 462 19.46 -17.08 20.86
C MET A 462 18.03 -16.56 20.99
N THR A 463 17.79 -15.32 20.56
CA THR A 463 16.44 -14.72 20.55
C THR A 463 15.51 -15.51 19.61
N ALA A 464 16.00 -15.98 18.46
CA ALA A 464 15.22 -16.83 17.56
C ALA A 464 14.84 -18.17 18.21
N ALA A 465 15.79 -18.84 18.88
CA ALA A 465 15.52 -20.07 19.62
C ALA A 465 14.51 -19.88 20.76
N GLU A 466 14.53 -18.72 21.42
CA GLU A 466 13.56 -18.38 22.46
C GLU A 466 12.15 -18.14 21.89
N VAL A 467 12.04 -17.37 20.80
CA VAL A 467 10.76 -16.90 20.26
C VAL A 467 10.12 -17.92 19.32
N PHE A 468 10.86 -18.41 18.33
CA PHE A 468 10.35 -19.33 17.31
C PHE A 468 10.42 -20.80 17.73
N LYS A 469 11.10 -21.11 18.85
CA LYS A 469 11.39 -22.48 19.28
C LYS A 469 12.12 -23.28 18.20
N ARG A 470 13.02 -22.61 17.47
CA ARG A 470 13.80 -23.19 16.37
C ARG A 470 15.28 -22.88 16.50
N ASP A 471 16.13 -23.86 16.22
CA ASP A 471 17.53 -23.64 15.93
C ASP A 471 17.70 -23.23 14.46
N MET A 472 18.09 -21.98 14.26
CA MET A 472 18.19 -21.36 12.95
C MET A 472 19.62 -21.40 12.37
N ARG A 473 20.58 -22.07 13.03
CA ARG A 473 21.98 -22.14 12.58
C ARG A 473 22.10 -22.65 11.14
N ALA A 474 21.42 -23.76 10.82
CA ALA A 474 21.43 -24.34 9.47
C ALA A 474 20.94 -23.36 8.40
N TYR A 475 19.79 -22.72 8.62
CA TYR A 475 19.26 -21.70 7.72
C TYR A 475 20.21 -20.51 7.55
N TYR A 476 20.73 -19.95 8.63
CA TYR A 476 21.56 -18.74 8.53
C TYR A 476 22.99 -19.00 8.01
N ASN A 477 23.52 -20.22 8.14
CA ASN A 477 24.79 -20.62 7.53
C ASN A 477 24.78 -20.56 6.00
N THR A 478 23.61 -20.54 5.37
CA THR A 478 23.48 -20.48 3.91
C THR A 478 23.64 -19.08 3.31
N PHE A 479 23.66 -18.01 4.13
CA PHE A 479 23.84 -16.65 3.64
C PHE A 479 25.33 -16.38 3.41
N SER A 480 25.74 -16.21 2.15
CA SER A 480 27.12 -15.90 1.77
C SER A 480 27.43 -14.40 1.95
N GLY A 481 28.46 -14.05 2.73
CA GLY A 481 28.95 -12.67 2.86
C GLY A 481 29.31 -12.26 4.29
N ALA A 482 29.19 -10.96 4.60
CA ALA A 482 29.46 -10.38 5.92
C ALA A 482 28.59 -10.93 7.07
N THR A 483 27.61 -11.78 6.75
CA THR A 483 26.65 -12.42 7.67
C THR A 483 26.78 -13.94 7.74
N ASN A 484 27.84 -14.53 7.15
CA ASN A 484 28.09 -15.96 7.25
C ASN A 484 28.20 -16.37 8.73
N CYS A 485 27.27 -17.19 9.18
CA CYS A 485 27.15 -17.59 10.57
C CYS A 485 28.24 -18.58 11.01
N THR A 486 28.80 -19.35 10.09
CA THR A 486 29.81 -20.38 10.39
C THR A 486 31.05 -19.79 11.07
N ASP A 487 31.48 -18.60 10.66
CA ASP A 487 32.70 -17.95 11.16
C ASP A 487 32.45 -17.00 12.35
N GLN A 488 31.17 -16.70 12.64
CA GLN A 488 30.79 -15.62 13.56
C GLN A 488 30.02 -16.08 14.80
N ILE A 489 29.58 -17.35 14.86
CA ILE A 489 28.88 -17.90 16.02
C ILE A 489 29.89 -18.31 17.09
N ASN A 490 29.64 -17.91 18.33
CA ASN A 490 30.50 -18.29 19.46
C ASN A 490 30.29 -19.76 19.89
N PRO A 491 31.34 -20.52 20.24
CA PRO A 491 31.19 -21.92 20.64
C PRO A 491 30.24 -22.15 21.84
N ASN A 492 30.14 -21.20 22.77
CA ASN A 492 29.28 -21.32 23.96
C ASN A 492 27.79 -21.26 23.62
N ILE A 493 27.39 -20.44 22.63
CA ILE A 493 26.01 -20.48 22.14
C ILE A 493 25.76 -21.78 21.40
N SER A 494 26.68 -22.25 20.56
CA SER A 494 26.51 -23.54 19.88
C SER A 494 26.24 -24.64 20.88
N ALA A 495 27.08 -24.76 21.92
CA ALA A 495 26.88 -25.75 22.98
C ALA A 495 25.53 -25.60 23.72
N LYS A 496 25.05 -24.36 23.92
CA LYS A 496 23.75 -24.11 24.53
C LYS A 496 22.58 -24.50 23.62
N LEU A 497 22.65 -24.18 22.33
CA LEU A 497 21.63 -24.57 21.36
C LEU A 497 21.62 -26.08 21.16
N ASP A 498 22.79 -26.72 21.14
CA ASP A 498 22.94 -28.18 21.11
C ASP A 498 22.28 -28.82 22.36
N ASP A 499 22.50 -28.24 23.54
CA ASP A 499 21.82 -28.68 24.78
C ASP A 499 20.30 -28.53 24.67
N MET A 500 19.80 -27.40 24.16
CA MET A 500 18.36 -27.18 23.95
C MET A 500 17.76 -28.18 22.93
N LEU A 501 18.47 -28.48 21.85
CA LEU A 501 18.10 -29.52 20.87
C LEU A 501 18.05 -30.90 21.51
N SER A 502 19.09 -31.27 22.26
CA SER A 502 19.18 -32.58 22.94
C SER A 502 18.04 -32.79 23.95
N LYS A 503 17.59 -31.69 24.58
CA LYS A 503 16.45 -31.65 25.50
C LYS A 503 15.09 -31.46 24.82
N LYS A 504 15.05 -31.43 23.48
CA LYS A 504 13.84 -31.21 22.66
C LYS A 504 13.07 -29.94 23.01
N GLN A 505 13.77 -28.91 23.45
CA GLN A 505 13.18 -27.60 23.75
C GLN A 505 12.98 -26.76 22.49
N ILE A 506 13.74 -27.06 21.44
CA ILE A 506 13.69 -26.45 20.11
C ILE A 506 13.88 -27.55 19.06
N LYS A 507 13.57 -27.24 17.79
CA LYS A 507 13.85 -28.09 16.63
C LYS A 507 14.79 -27.40 15.65
N GLU A 508 15.60 -28.15 14.92
CA GLU A 508 16.37 -27.59 13.81
C GLU A 508 15.43 -27.07 12.71
N PHE A 509 15.73 -25.93 12.11
CA PHE A 509 14.87 -25.31 11.10
C PHE A 509 15.48 -25.34 9.71
N HIS A 510 14.67 -25.85 8.77
CA HIS A 510 14.92 -25.82 7.34
C HIS A 510 13.67 -25.32 6.61
N PRO A 511 13.80 -24.31 5.74
CA PRO A 511 12.64 -23.71 5.07
C PRO A 511 12.21 -24.53 3.85
N VAL A 512 10.89 -24.57 3.65
CA VAL A 512 10.23 -25.17 2.49
C VAL A 512 9.07 -24.28 2.09
N ALA A 513 8.95 -23.91 0.81
CA ALA A 513 7.86 -23.08 0.29
C ALA A 513 7.15 -23.78 -0.86
N ASN A 514 5.83 -23.59 -0.94
CA ASN A 514 5.08 -23.79 -2.17
C ASN A 514 4.48 -22.44 -2.63
N ILE A 515 4.35 -22.21 -3.94
CA ILE A 515 3.79 -20.95 -4.45
C ILE A 515 2.35 -20.68 -4.00
N TYR A 516 1.57 -21.72 -3.73
CA TYR A 516 0.18 -21.61 -3.29
C TYR A 516 0.04 -21.22 -1.81
N THR A 517 1.13 -21.33 -1.04
CA THR A 517 1.10 -21.27 0.42
C THR A 517 0.65 -19.90 0.92
N THR A 518 -0.33 -19.88 1.81
CA THR A 518 -0.75 -18.66 2.51
C THR A 518 -0.16 -18.57 3.91
N GLY A 519 0.23 -19.70 4.49
CA GLY A 519 0.74 -19.80 5.85
C GLY A 519 1.21 -21.18 6.26
N TYR A 520 1.40 -21.40 7.56
CA TYR A 520 1.88 -22.67 8.13
C TYR A 520 1.15 -23.00 9.43
N VAL A 521 1.23 -24.27 9.84
CA VAL A 521 0.92 -24.70 11.19
C VAL A 521 2.23 -24.85 11.97
N LEU A 522 2.50 -23.90 12.87
CA LEU A 522 3.69 -23.89 13.72
C LEU A 522 3.31 -24.34 15.13
N ASP A 523 3.85 -25.48 15.57
CA ASP A 523 3.65 -26.03 16.92
C ASP A 523 2.14 -26.13 17.32
N GLY A 524 1.30 -26.49 16.34
CA GLY A 524 -0.15 -26.64 16.50
C GLY A 524 -0.96 -25.36 16.31
N VAL A 525 -0.30 -24.22 16.04
CA VAL A 525 -0.94 -22.93 15.81
C VAL A 525 -0.86 -22.56 14.33
N GLU A 526 -2.01 -22.31 13.73
CA GLU A 526 -2.11 -21.83 12.36
C GLU A 526 -1.86 -20.32 12.28
N PHE A 527 -1.09 -19.88 11.29
CA PHE A 527 -0.97 -18.47 10.93
C PHE A 527 -0.85 -18.31 9.42
N GLU A 528 -1.23 -17.14 8.90
CA GLU A 528 -1.12 -16.80 7.48
C GLU A 528 -0.46 -15.44 7.31
N THR A 529 0.43 -15.31 6.34
CA THR A 529 1.12 -14.06 5.98
C THR A 529 0.88 -13.67 4.54
N ALA A 530 0.14 -14.49 3.81
CA ALA A 530 -0.16 -14.31 2.41
C ALA A 530 -1.67 -14.40 2.15
N LYS A 531 -2.15 -13.66 1.14
CA LYS A 531 -3.57 -13.62 0.76
C LYS A 531 -4.02 -14.94 0.15
N PRO A 532 -5.32 -15.26 0.22
CA PRO A 532 -5.86 -16.46 -0.39
C PRO A 532 -5.45 -16.63 -1.86
N TRP A 533 -5.15 -17.87 -2.25
CA TRP A 533 -4.88 -18.23 -3.63
C TRP A 533 -6.17 -18.18 -4.46
N HIS A 534 -6.14 -17.44 -5.57
CA HIS A 534 -7.30 -17.29 -6.44
C HIS A 534 -7.54 -18.53 -7.32
N VAL A 535 -8.80 -18.96 -7.37
CA VAL A 535 -9.29 -20.04 -8.25
C VAL A 535 -10.57 -19.59 -8.96
N PRO A 536 -10.92 -20.16 -10.13
CA PRO A 536 -12.17 -19.80 -10.79
C PRO A 536 -13.38 -20.25 -9.96
N ILE A 537 -14.39 -19.39 -9.85
CA ILE A 537 -15.61 -19.69 -9.11
C ILE A 537 -16.37 -20.87 -9.73
N ARG A 538 -16.77 -21.86 -8.91
CA ARG A 538 -17.53 -23.06 -9.33
C ARG A 538 -16.92 -23.81 -10.51
N SER A 539 -15.61 -23.74 -10.67
CA SER A 539 -14.88 -24.47 -11.70
C SER A 539 -13.72 -25.25 -11.06
N PRO A 540 -13.37 -26.42 -11.60
CA PRO A 540 -12.23 -27.19 -11.10
C PRO A 540 -10.91 -26.41 -11.23
N TYR A 541 -10.04 -26.54 -10.24
CA TYR A 541 -8.66 -26.03 -10.26
C TYR A 541 -7.69 -27.13 -9.90
N ILE A 542 -6.49 -27.18 -10.47
CA ILE A 542 -5.51 -28.22 -10.13
C ILE A 542 -4.34 -27.64 -9.38
N PHE A 543 -4.10 -28.19 -8.20
CA PHE A 543 -2.90 -27.94 -7.43
C PHE A 543 -1.85 -28.99 -7.73
N ASP A 544 -0.60 -28.55 -7.93
CA ASP A 544 0.57 -29.41 -8.03
C ASP A 544 1.53 -29.11 -6.88
N PHE A 545 1.53 -30.01 -5.89
CA PHE A 545 2.25 -29.81 -4.64
C PHE A 545 3.74 -30.17 -4.72
N GLU A 546 4.21 -30.75 -5.83
CA GLU A 546 5.60 -31.21 -5.97
C GLU A 546 6.38 -30.33 -6.95
N ASN A 547 5.82 -30.03 -8.12
CA ASN A 547 6.50 -29.19 -9.11
C ASN A 547 6.64 -27.73 -8.68
N ASN A 548 5.75 -27.26 -7.79
CA ASN A 548 5.80 -25.91 -7.24
C ASN A 548 6.42 -25.85 -5.84
N LEU A 549 7.16 -26.90 -5.45
CA LEU A 549 7.91 -26.93 -4.19
C LEU A 549 9.29 -26.31 -4.38
N LYS A 550 9.71 -25.49 -3.41
CA LYS A 550 11.08 -25.00 -3.29
C LYS A 550 11.60 -25.23 -1.88
N THR A 551 12.84 -25.68 -1.80
CA THR A 551 13.63 -25.69 -0.57
C THR A 551 14.82 -24.76 -0.73
N ARG A 552 15.41 -24.36 0.39
CA ARG A 552 16.60 -23.51 0.35
C ARG A 552 17.84 -24.33 0.01
N LYS A 553 18.67 -23.81 -0.89
CA LYS A 553 19.98 -24.40 -1.22
C LYS A 553 20.84 -24.51 0.03
N LEU A 554 21.55 -25.63 0.19
CA LEU A 554 22.36 -25.98 1.38
C LEU A 554 21.57 -26.29 2.66
N CYS A 555 20.23 -26.27 2.62
CA CYS A 555 19.37 -26.81 3.66
C CYS A 555 18.83 -28.19 3.26
N HIS A 556 18.06 -28.79 4.16
CA HIS A 556 17.34 -30.05 3.92
C HIS A 556 16.37 -29.96 2.73
N THR A 557 16.05 -31.14 2.19
CA THR A 557 15.10 -31.30 1.10
C THR A 557 13.81 -31.88 1.64
N PHE A 558 12.69 -31.57 0.97
CA PHE A 558 11.36 -31.92 1.43
C PHE A 558 10.62 -32.67 0.34
N LYS A 559 9.72 -33.57 0.74
CA LYS A 559 8.85 -34.32 -0.16
C LYS A 559 7.39 -34.17 0.24
N PHE A 560 6.51 -33.98 -0.74
CA PHE A 560 5.06 -34.04 -0.52
C PHE A 560 4.66 -35.42 0.04
N THR A 561 3.77 -35.43 1.03
CA THR A 561 3.28 -36.68 1.64
C THR A 561 1.78 -36.83 1.63
N SER A 562 1.05 -35.77 1.97
CA SER A 562 -0.41 -35.79 2.05
C SER A 562 -0.98 -34.38 1.96
N CYS A 563 -2.24 -34.30 1.56
CA CYS A 563 -3.04 -33.09 1.68
C CYS A 563 -4.44 -33.41 2.20
N SER A 564 -5.07 -32.43 2.82
CA SER A 564 -6.48 -32.47 3.21
C SER A 564 -7.13 -31.13 2.95
N VAL A 565 -8.45 -31.08 2.86
CA VAL A 565 -9.20 -29.85 2.57
C VAL A 565 -10.38 -29.70 3.52
N ILE A 566 -10.61 -28.46 3.94
CA ILE A 566 -11.84 -28.01 4.60
C ILE A 566 -12.64 -27.19 3.58
N ASN A 567 -13.96 -27.44 3.53
CA ASN A 567 -14.90 -26.75 2.66
C ASN A 567 -14.57 -26.87 1.16
N GLY A 568 -14.54 -28.09 0.65
CA GLY A 568 -14.24 -28.41 -0.74
C GLY A 568 -13.90 -29.89 -0.89
N THR A 569 -13.53 -30.30 -2.10
CA THR A 569 -13.05 -31.67 -2.35
C THR A 569 -11.72 -31.64 -3.09
N LEU A 570 -10.82 -32.55 -2.71
CA LEU A 570 -9.58 -32.81 -3.45
C LEU A 570 -9.61 -34.25 -3.97
N THR A 571 -9.49 -34.40 -5.29
CA THR A 571 -9.41 -35.70 -5.95
C THR A 571 -8.04 -35.83 -6.61
N GLN A 572 -7.28 -36.85 -6.24
CA GLN A 572 -5.96 -37.09 -6.82
C GLN A 572 -6.09 -37.35 -8.34
N VAL A 573 -5.25 -36.68 -9.12
CA VAL A 573 -5.18 -36.88 -10.57
C VAL A 573 -4.56 -38.25 -10.84
N ASN A 574 -5.21 -39.04 -11.69
CA ASN A 574 -4.69 -40.35 -12.09
C ASN A 574 -3.31 -40.20 -12.76
N GLY A 575 -2.35 -41.04 -12.35
CA GLY A 575 -0.96 -40.96 -12.84
C GLY A 575 -0.08 -39.93 -12.13
N SER A 576 -0.56 -39.23 -11.09
CA SER A 576 0.23 -38.32 -10.26
C SER A 576 0.17 -38.67 -8.78
N THR A 577 1.26 -38.45 -8.04
CA THR A 577 1.32 -38.58 -6.58
C THR A 577 1.01 -37.28 -5.82
N ALA A 578 1.09 -36.13 -6.49
CA ALA A 578 1.05 -34.81 -5.85
C ALA A 578 0.13 -33.80 -6.54
N ARG A 579 -0.57 -34.20 -7.61
CA ARG A 579 -1.56 -33.36 -8.30
C ARG A 579 -2.98 -33.71 -7.90
N TYR A 580 -3.76 -32.68 -7.57
CA TYR A 580 -5.14 -32.83 -7.08
C TYR A 580 -6.07 -31.84 -7.77
N VAL A 581 -7.21 -32.35 -8.24
CA VAL A 581 -8.34 -31.53 -8.69
C VAL A 581 -9.08 -31.04 -7.46
N PHE A 582 -9.13 -29.74 -7.30
CA PHE A 582 -9.89 -29.03 -6.29
C PHE A 582 -11.23 -28.55 -6.87
N ASN A 583 -12.31 -28.82 -6.12
CA ASN A 583 -13.63 -28.23 -6.39
C ASN A 583 -14.12 -27.51 -5.14
N SER A 584 -14.46 -26.23 -5.29
CA SER A 584 -15.12 -25.45 -4.24
C SER A 584 -16.59 -25.84 -4.12
N THR A 585 -17.11 -25.87 -2.90
CA THR A 585 -18.53 -26.12 -2.61
C THR A 585 -19.35 -24.83 -2.70
N ASP A 586 -19.14 -23.92 -1.74
CA ASP A 586 -19.85 -22.64 -1.62
C ASP A 586 -18.83 -21.50 -1.61
N PRO A 587 -18.86 -20.59 -2.62
CA PRO A 587 -17.87 -19.52 -2.74
C PRO A 587 -17.95 -18.48 -1.61
N ARG A 588 -19.00 -18.50 -0.79
CA ARG A 588 -19.13 -17.63 0.39
C ARG A 588 -18.19 -17.97 1.54
N TYR A 589 -17.58 -19.16 1.50
CA TYR A 589 -16.67 -19.62 2.53
C TYR A 589 -15.32 -19.94 1.88
N LEU A 590 -14.23 -19.44 2.46
CA LEU A 590 -12.89 -19.84 2.04
C LEU A 590 -12.70 -21.34 2.27
N SER A 591 -12.05 -21.99 1.32
CA SER A 591 -11.55 -23.36 1.51
C SER A 591 -10.15 -23.30 2.07
N LYS A 592 -9.78 -24.26 2.92
CA LYS A 592 -8.40 -24.38 3.42
C LYS A 592 -7.84 -25.74 3.06
N ILE A 593 -6.71 -25.75 2.35
CA ILE A 593 -5.96 -26.96 2.03
C ILE A 593 -4.75 -27.01 2.95
N TYR A 594 -4.60 -28.12 3.66
CA TYR A 594 -3.43 -28.42 4.49
C TYR A 594 -2.54 -29.38 3.73
N VAL A 595 -1.27 -29.02 3.53
CA VAL A 595 -0.31 -29.81 2.76
C VAL A 595 0.87 -30.17 3.64
N ASN A 596 1.14 -31.46 3.77
CA ASN A 596 2.23 -31.97 4.60
C ASN A 596 3.45 -32.30 3.74
N TYR A 597 4.57 -31.68 4.10
CA TYR A 597 5.88 -31.96 3.54
C TYR A 597 6.77 -32.59 4.60
N THR A 598 7.38 -33.73 4.28
CA THR A 598 8.33 -34.41 5.16
C THR A 598 9.76 -34.03 4.77
N ASP A 599 10.52 -33.55 5.75
CA ASP A 599 11.97 -33.36 5.68
C ASP A 599 12.63 -34.71 5.43
N GLN A 600 13.41 -34.82 4.36
CA GLN A 600 13.99 -36.08 3.92
C GLN A 600 15.19 -36.54 4.76
N GLN A 601 15.73 -35.67 5.61
CA GLN A 601 16.92 -35.93 6.42
C GLN A 601 16.55 -36.29 7.86
N ASN A 602 15.60 -35.60 8.47
CA ASN A 602 15.23 -35.84 9.87
C ASN A 602 13.79 -36.38 10.07
N GLY A 603 12.97 -36.40 9.01
CA GLY A 603 11.60 -36.92 9.05
C GLY A 603 10.57 -35.97 9.70
N ASP A 604 10.95 -34.75 10.08
CA ASP A 604 10.02 -33.75 10.59
C ASP A 604 8.99 -33.38 9.51
N ILE A 605 7.77 -33.06 9.95
CA ILE A 605 6.66 -32.67 9.08
C ILE A 605 6.42 -31.17 9.21
N THR A 606 6.45 -30.49 8.06
CA THR A 606 5.98 -29.11 7.91
C THR A 606 4.61 -29.13 7.26
N THR A 607 3.60 -28.59 7.95
CA THR A 607 2.25 -28.42 7.41
C THR A 607 2.07 -27.00 6.89
N MET A 608 1.87 -26.87 5.59
CA MET A 608 1.49 -25.62 4.92
C MET A 608 -0.02 -25.45 4.92
N VAL A 609 -0.45 -24.19 4.96
CA VAL A 609 -1.84 -23.77 4.81
C VAL A 609 -1.97 -23.07 3.46
N ILE A 610 -3.02 -23.41 2.74
CA ILE A 610 -3.42 -22.73 1.50
C ILE A 610 -4.89 -22.34 1.67
N SER A 611 -5.14 -21.09 2.01
CA SER A 611 -6.48 -20.50 1.88
C SER A 611 -6.78 -20.27 0.41
N VAL A 612 -7.96 -20.72 -0.03
CA VAL A 612 -8.39 -20.67 -1.43
C VAL A 612 -9.61 -19.79 -1.54
N LYS A 613 -9.55 -18.84 -2.48
CA LYS A 613 -10.60 -17.86 -2.75
C LYS A 613 -11.12 -18.03 -4.18
N PRO A 614 -12.37 -18.49 -4.36
CA PRO A 614 -13.03 -18.48 -5.64
C PRO A 614 -13.35 -17.04 -6.07
N ILE A 615 -12.91 -16.63 -7.26
CA ILE A 615 -13.16 -15.29 -7.81
C ILE A 615 -14.16 -15.33 -8.98
N PRO A 616 -15.11 -14.38 -9.10
CA PRO A 616 -16.07 -14.34 -10.21
C PRO A 616 -15.56 -13.56 -11.44
N THR A 617 -14.46 -12.82 -11.30
CA THR A 617 -13.89 -11.93 -12.31
C THR A 617 -12.51 -12.40 -12.80
N GLY A 618 -12.00 -11.72 -13.83
CA GLY A 618 -10.78 -12.10 -14.53
C GLY A 618 -10.99 -13.24 -15.52
N LEU A 619 -9.90 -13.60 -16.20
CA LEU A 619 -9.86 -14.72 -17.14
C LEU A 619 -8.96 -15.82 -16.61
N PHE A 620 -9.49 -17.04 -16.60
CA PHE A 620 -8.75 -18.23 -16.27
C PHE A 620 -8.34 -18.98 -17.55
N THR A 621 -7.04 -19.24 -17.69
CA THR A 621 -6.46 -19.92 -18.85
C THR A 621 -5.67 -21.14 -18.39
N THR A 622 -5.98 -22.29 -18.99
CA THR A 622 -5.22 -23.52 -18.83
C THR A 622 -4.22 -23.64 -19.96
N PHE A 623 -2.96 -23.84 -19.63
CA PHE A 623 -1.86 -23.96 -20.57
C PHE A 623 -1.30 -25.38 -20.56
N TYR A 624 -0.89 -25.87 -21.72
CA TYR A 624 -0.32 -27.21 -21.89
C TYR A 624 0.82 -27.14 -22.89
N GLN A 625 2.02 -27.48 -22.42
CA GLN A 625 3.18 -27.63 -23.28
C GLN A 625 3.09 -28.98 -24.01
N MET A 626 3.22 -28.95 -25.33
CA MET A 626 3.17 -30.14 -26.16
C MET A 626 4.57 -30.73 -26.34
N ASP A 627 4.68 -32.06 -26.33
CA ASP A 627 5.95 -32.76 -26.56
C ASP A 627 6.45 -32.55 -28.01
N GLN A 628 5.51 -32.42 -28.95
CA GLN A 628 5.74 -32.06 -30.34
C GLN A 628 4.54 -31.28 -30.87
N ASP A 629 4.74 -30.55 -31.95
CA ASP A 629 3.64 -29.87 -32.61
C ASP A 629 2.63 -30.87 -33.22
N LYS A 630 1.33 -30.58 -33.06
CA LYS A 630 0.20 -31.37 -33.57
C LYS A 630 -0.83 -30.44 -34.22
N PRO A 631 -1.54 -30.85 -35.29
CA PRO A 631 -2.67 -30.10 -35.83
C PRO A 631 -3.70 -29.71 -34.76
N ILE A 632 -4.41 -28.59 -34.91
CA ILE A 632 -5.23 -28.00 -33.82
C ILE A 632 -6.26 -28.97 -33.20
N LEU A 633 -6.91 -29.82 -34.01
CA LEU A 633 -7.87 -30.80 -33.50
C LEU A 633 -7.20 -31.93 -32.70
N GLU A 634 -6.07 -32.44 -33.18
CA GLU A 634 -5.27 -33.44 -32.46
C GLU A 634 -4.66 -32.85 -31.18
N GLY A 635 -4.20 -31.59 -31.26
CA GLY A 635 -3.72 -30.83 -30.10
C GLY A 635 -4.82 -30.59 -29.06
N TYR A 636 -6.06 -30.34 -29.50
CA TYR A 636 -7.22 -30.23 -28.62
C TYR A 636 -7.52 -31.56 -27.92
N ALA A 637 -7.55 -32.67 -28.65
CA ALA A 637 -7.78 -33.99 -28.08
C ALA A 637 -6.69 -34.37 -27.07
N ASP A 638 -5.42 -34.14 -27.42
CA ASP A 638 -4.28 -34.36 -26.53
C ASP A 638 -4.34 -33.49 -25.28
N PHE A 639 -4.71 -32.22 -25.45
CA PHE A 639 -4.95 -31.29 -24.34
C PHE A 639 -6.03 -31.82 -23.42
N MET A 640 -7.22 -32.15 -23.93
CA MET A 640 -8.35 -32.58 -23.10
C MET A 640 -8.04 -33.87 -22.32
N GLN A 641 -7.24 -34.77 -22.90
CA GLN A 641 -6.81 -36.01 -22.25
C GLN A 641 -5.75 -35.77 -21.15
N ASN A 642 -4.86 -34.78 -21.31
CA ASN A 642 -3.67 -34.63 -20.48
C ASN A 642 -3.63 -33.33 -19.65
N LYS A 643 -4.56 -32.39 -19.84
CA LYS A 643 -4.57 -31.08 -19.16
C LYS A 643 -4.52 -31.22 -17.64
N ASP A 644 -5.13 -32.27 -17.10
CA ASP A 644 -5.17 -32.44 -15.64
C ASP A 644 -3.83 -32.95 -15.08
N LEU A 645 -3.11 -33.75 -15.86
CA LEU A 645 -1.83 -34.35 -15.50
C LEU A 645 -0.63 -33.43 -15.79
N LYS A 646 -0.70 -32.63 -16.86
CA LYS A 646 0.43 -31.83 -17.37
C LYS A 646 0.15 -30.33 -17.47
N GLY A 647 -1.12 -29.90 -17.48
CA GLY A 647 -1.46 -28.49 -17.66
C GLY A 647 -1.13 -27.63 -16.44
N PHE A 648 -0.99 -26.33 -16.61
CA PHE A 648 -0.95 -25.38 -15.50
C PHE A 648 -1.89 -24.21 -15.78
N TYR A 649 -2.20 -23.44 -14.75
CA TYR A 649 -3.27 -22.45 -14.78
C TYR A 649 -2.75 -21.05 -14.53
N MET A 650 -3.35 -20.07 -15.20
CA MET A 650 -3.05 -18.66 -15.02
C MET A 650 -4.34 -17.84 -14.99
N ILE A 651 -4.40 -16.90 -14.04
CA ILE A 651 -5.41 -15.84 -14.04
C ILE A 651 -4.81 -14.62 -14.72
N ASN A 652 -5.53 -13.97 -15.62
CA ASN A 652 -5.11 -12.74 -16.28
C ASN A 652 -6.29 -11.78 -16.50
N ASP A 653 -5.97 -10.54 -16.86
CA ASP A 653 -6.94 -9.44 -16.95
C ASP A 653 -7.38 -9.18 -18.40
N ILE A 654 -7.01 -10.04 -19.35
CA ILE A 654 -7.51 -9.94 -20.72
C ILE A 654 -8.95 -10.44 -20.73
N PRO A 655 -9.90 -9.74 -21.36
CA PRO A 655 -11.31 -10.13 -21.28
C PRO A 655 -11.57 -11.48 -21.97
N VAL A 656 -11.40 -11.56 -23.29
CA VAL A 656 -11.59 -12.78 -24.08
C VAL A 656 -10.35 -12.98 -24.94
N GLY A 657 -9.45 -13.87 -24.55
CA GLY A 657 -8.20 -14.06 -25.27
C GLY A 657 -7.17 -14.90 -24.53
N VAL A 658 -5.91 -14.72 -24.91
CA VAL A 658 -4.73 -15.33 -24.29
C VAL A 658 -3.64 -14.25 -24.26
N PRO A 659 -3.00 -13.97 -23.11
CA PRO A 659 -1.94 -12.99 -23.03
C PRO A 659 -0.77 -13.35 -23.94
N ASN A 660 -0.01 -12.32 -24.33
CA ASN A 660 1.21 -12.55 -25.08
C ASN A 660 2.21 -13.30 -24.23
N ILE A 661 2.54 -14.50 -24.68
CA ILE A 661 3.46 -15.40 -24.02
C ILE A 661 4.58 -15.74 -24.99
N ASP A 662 5.80 -15.55 -24.52
CA ASP A 662 7.02 -16.13 -25.09
C ASP A 662 7.50 -17.21 -24.12
N ALA A 663 7.40 -18.47 -24.51
CA ALA A 663 7.91 -19.59 -23.74
C ALA A 663 9.46 -19.55 -23.76
N HIS A 664 10.04 -18.69 -22.92
CA HIS A 664 11.49 -18.58 -22.78
C HIS A 664 12.06 -19.83 -22.09
N LYS A 665 13.12 -20.37 -22.71
CA LYS A 665 13.66 -21.75 -22.66
C LYS A 665 12.97 -22.66 -23.69
N ASN A 666 13.62 -22.78 -24.85
CA ASN A 666 13.39 -23.75 -25.92
C ASN A 666 12.22 -23.52 -26.89
N LYS A 667 11.40 -22.46 -26.75
CA LYS A 667 10.31 -22.11 -27.69
C LYS A 667 9.46 -23.34 -28.07
N THR A 668 9.11 -24.14 -27.06
CA THR A 668 8.39 -25.38 -27.27
C THR A 668 6.93 -25.11 -27.69
N PRO A 669 6.35 -25.97 -28.53
CA PRO A 669 4.98 -25.82 -28.97
C PRO A 669 4.02 -25.96 -27.77
N TRP A 670 2.98 -25.13 -27.72
CA TRP A 670 1.98 -25.18 -26.65
C TRP A 670 0.57 -24.93 -27.18
N VAL A 671 -0.41 -25.38 -26.39
CA VAL A 671 -1.83 -25.08 -26.58
C VAL A 671 -2.45 -24.57 -25.29
N THR A 672 -3.56 -23.88 -25.41
CA THR A 672 -4.23 -23.24 -24.27
C THR A 672 -5.74 -23.31 -24.42
N LEU A 673 -6.44 -23.42 -23.31
CA LEU A 673 -7.88 -23.23 -23.24
C LEU A 673 -8.16 -22.06 -22.28
N SER A 674 -8.63 -20.95 -22.83
CA SER A 674 -9.22 -19.83 -22.08
C SER A 674 -10.73 -20.00 -22.04
N GLU A 675 -11.32 -19.81 -20.87
CA GLU A 675 -12.75 -20.04 -20.67
C GLU A 675 -13.38 -18.92 -19.85
N GLY A 676 -14.64 -18.62 -20.13
CA GLY A 676 -15.36 -17.62 -19.35
C GLY A 676 -16.81 -17.52 -19.75
N SER A 677 -17.43 -16.44 -19.30
CA SER A 677 -18.79 -16.05 -19.65
C SER A 677 -18.81 -14.61 -20.16
N PHE A 678 -19.64 -14.35 -21.17
CA PHE A 678 -19.84 -13.02 -21.74
C PHE A 678 -21.31 -12.61 -21.60
N PHE A 679 -21.54 -11.36 -21.22
CA PHE A 679 -22.87 -10.77 -21.09
C PHE A 679 -23.00 -9.59 -22.06
N PRO A 680 -23.72 -9.74 -23.18
CA PRO A 680 -23.82 -8.71 -24.21
C PRO A 680 -24.34 -7.38 -23.66
N PRO A 681 -23.74 -6.23 -24.03
CA PRO A 681 -24.20 -4.91 -23.58
C PRO A 681 -25.52 -4.48 -24.23
N THR A 682 -25.88 -5.08 -25.37
CA THR A 682 -27.09 -4.78 -26.15
C THR A 682 -27.63 -6.06 -26.79
N THR A 683 -28.91 -6.09 -27.11
CA THR A 683 -29.49 -7.16 -27.93
C THR A 683 -29.17 -6.88 -29.39
N GLY A 684 -28.66 -7.87 -30.12
CA GLY A 684 -28.30 -7.69 -31.53
C GLY A 684 -27.63 -8.93 -32.14
N GLU A 685 -27.23 -8.79 -33.40
CA GLU A 685 -26.47 -9.82 -34.11
C GLU A 685 -24.97 -9.52 -33.99
N TYR A 686 -24.23 -10.41 -33.33
CA TYR A 686 -22.81 -10.25 -33.02
C TYR A 686 -21.94 -11.12 -33.92
N ARG A 687 -20.84 -10.55 -34.39
CA ARG A 687 -19.75 -11.24 -35.07
C ARG A 687 -18.49 -11.17 -34.23
N PHE A 688 -17.82 -12.29 -34.06
CA PHE A 688 -16.59 -12.40 -33.25
C PHE A 688 -15.35 -12.35 -34.12
N LEU A 689 -14.37 -11.57 -33.70
CA LEU A 689 -13.13 -11.32 -34.42
C LEU A 689 -11.94 -11.52 -33.48
N PHE A 690 -10.82 -11.96 -34.01
CA PHE A 690 -9.62 -12.18 -33.19
C PHE A 690 -8.38 -11.59 -33.88
N SER A 691 -7.52 -10.92 -33.13
CA SER A 691 -6.09 -10.95 -33.44
C SER A 691 -5.51 -12.20 -32.79
N HIS A 692 -4.66 -12.93 -33.50
CA HIS A 692 -4.15 -14.20 -33.04
C HIS A 692 -2.85 -14.55 -33.74
N VAL A 693 -2.00 -15.26 -33.01
CA VAL A 693 -0.81 -15.89 -33.56
C VAL A 693 -1.13 -17.36 -33.76
N GLN A 694 -1.22 -17.78 -35.02
CA GLN A 694 -1.52 -19.14 -35.47
C GLN A 694 -2.97 -19.57 -35.25
N ASP A 695 -3.25 -20.82 -34.86
CA ASP A 695 -4.59 -21.37 -35.02
C ASP A 695 -5.44 -21.16 -33.77
N VAL A 696 -6.67 -20.66 -33.96
CA VAL A 696 -7.62 -20.40 -32.87
C VAL A 696 -9.00 -20.96 -33.19
N MET A 697 -9.61 -21.60 -32.19
CA MET A 697 -11.01 -22.03 -32.20
C MET A 697 -11.77 -21.33 -31.08
N PHE A 698 -12.96 -20.83 -31.40
CA PHE A 698 -13.81 -20.12 -30.44
C PHE A 698 -15.23 -20.68 -30.47
N TRP A 699 -15.72 -21.08 -29.30
CA TRP A 699 -17.09 -21.53 -29.08
C TRP A 699 -17.86 -20.53 -28.22
N LEU A 700 -19.16 -20.41 -28.49
CA LEU A 700 -20.10 -19.63 -27.69
C LEU A 700 -21.47 -20.33 -27.63
N SER A 701 -22.03 -20.44 -26.43
CA SER A 701 -23.31 -21.08 -26.19
C SER A 701 -24.07 -20.40 -25.03
N ASP A 702 -25.40 -20.43 -25.06
CA ASP A 702 -26.23 -20.06 -23.90
C ASP A 702 -26.42 -21.24 -22.91
N LYS A 703 -25.80 -22.38 -23.21
CA LYS A 703 -25.65 -23.55 -22.33
C LYS A 703 -24.17 -23.83 -22.08
N GLU A 704 -23.88 -24.54 -20.98
CA GLU A 704 -22.51 -24.96 -20.70
C GLU A 704 -21.93 -25.79 -21.85
N LEU A 705 -20.68 -25.49 -22.22
CA LEU A 705 -19.90 -26.23 -23.20
C LEU A 705 -19.27 -27.47 -22.56
N THR A 706 -19.37 -28.60 -23.25
CA THR A 706 -18.97 -29.91 -22.71
C THR A 706 -17.46 -30.15 -22.83
N GLY A 707 -16.83 -29.62 -23.87
CA GLY A 707 -15.42 -29.87 -24.22
C GLY A 707 -15.24 -31.06 -25.12
N ASP A 708 -16.34 -31.67 -25.52
CA ASP A 708 -16.37 -32.64 -26.59
C ASP A 708 -16.59 -31.91 -27.92
N LEU A 709 -15.72 -32.19 -28.89
CA LEU A 709 -15.73 -31.48 -30.17
C LEU A 709 -17.01 -31.76 -30.98
N GLU A 710 -17.57 -32.96 -30.87
CA GLU A 710 -18.78 -33.35 -31.61
C GLU A 710 -20.01 -32.69 -30.99
N THR A 711 -20.13 -32.76 -29.67
CA THR A 711 -21.23 -32.18 -28.90
C THR A 711 -21.24 -30.66 -29.00
N ASP A 712 -20.08 -30.02 -28.94
CA ASP A 712 -19.97 -28.56 -28.99
C ASP A 712 -19.89 -28.00 -30.43
N ALA A 713 -19.89 -28.85 -31.47
CA ALA A 713 -19.77 -28.42 -32.88
C ALA A 713 -20.78 -27.33 -33.30
N PRO A 714 -22.08 -27.38 -32.92
CA PRO A 714 -23.04 -26.32 -33.25
C PRO A 714 -22.71 -24.94 -32.64
N HIS A 715 -21.85 -24.94 -31.62
CA HIS A 715 -21.45 -23.75 -30.86
C HIS A 715 -20.13 -23.14 -31.34
N LEU A 716 -19.43 -23.77 -32.30
CA LEU A 716 -18.20 -23.22 -32.89
C LEU A 716 -18.51 -21.96 -33.72
N LYS A 717 -17.97 -20.82 -33.33
CA LYS A 717 -18.23 -19.50 -33.96
C LYS A 717 -17.02 -18.98 -34.75
N ALA A 718 -15.81 -19.40 -34.41
CA ALA A 718 -14.62 -19.12 -35.21
C ALA A 718 -13.68 -20.33 -35.23
N ASN A 719 -13.09 -20.60 -36.38
CA ASN A 719 -11.99 -21.54 -36.58
C ASN A 719 -11.04 -20.89 -37.59
N LEU A 720 -9.98 -20.27 -37.09
CA LEU A 720 -9.07 -19.43 -37.86
C LEU A 720 -7.69 -20.05 -37.83
N SER A 721 -7.00 -20.02 -38.97
CA SER A 721 -5.63 -20.53 -39.10
C SER A 721 -4.65 -19.43 -39.48
N GLY A 722 -3.38 -19.64 -39.15
CA GLY A 722 -2.30 -18.71 -39.45
C GLY A 722 -2.30 -17.43 -38.59
N THR A 723 -1.38 -16.52 -38.84
CA THR A 723 -1.22 -15.32 -37.98
C THR A 723 -1.98 -14.12 -38.52
N ARG A 724 -2.75 -13.46 -37.64
CA ARG A 724 -3.41 -12.19 -37.90
C ARG A 724 -3.09 -11.21 -36.77
N THR A 725 -2.26 -10.21 -37.06
CA THR A 725 -1.86 -9.19 -36.09
C THR A 725 -2.99 -8.25 -35.69
N TRP A 726 -4.08 -8.21 -36.45
CA TRP A 726 -5.24 -7.36 -36.20
C TRP A 726 -6.55 -8.11 -36.44
N ALA A 727 -7.55 -7.86 -35.59
CA ALA A 727 -8.90 -8.35 -35.80
C ALA A 727 -9.58 -7.57 -36.95
N SER A 728 -9.94 -8.24 -38.03
CA SER A 728 -10.33 -7.62 -39.30
C SER A 728 -11.60 -8.23 -39.89
N LEU A 729 -12.35 -7.41 -40.64
CA LEU A 729 -13.67 -7.80 -41.18
C LEU A 729 -13.60 -8.80 -42.35
N ASP A 730 -12.40 -9.14 -42.83
CA ASP A 730 -12.13 -10.19 -43.81
C ASP A 730 -12.05 -11.59 -43.19
N GLN A 731 -12.14 -11.72 -41.86
CA GLN A 731 -12.44 -13.00 -41.20
C GLN A 731 -13.84 -13.50 -41.65
N PRO A 732 -14.26 -14.73 -41.34
CA PRO A 732 -15.61 -15.19 -41.66
C PRO A 732 -16.70 -14.23 -41.15
N GLU A 733 -17.67 -13.89 -42.01
CA GLU A 733 -18.80 -13.01 -41.69
C GLU A 733 -19.98 -13.83 -41.16
N VAL A 734 -19.83 -14.36 -39.95
CA VAL A 734 -20.88 -15.12 -39.28
C VAL A 734 -21.41 -14.31 -38.11
N TYR A 735 -22.71 -14.00 -38.16
CA TYR A 735 -23.41 -13.27 -37.11
C TYR A 735 -24.26 -14.21 -36.26
N HIS A 736 -24.33 -13.92 -34.97
CA HIS A 736 -25.05 -14.71 -33.98
C HIS A 736 -25.95 -13.79 -33.14
N PRO A 737 -27.26 -14.10 -33.03
CA PRO A 737 -28.16 -13.30 -32.21
C PRO A 737 -27.82 -13.50 -30.73
N LEU A 738 -27.59 -12.39 -30.02
CA LEU A 738 -27.39 -12.38 -28.58
C LEU A 738 -28.36 -11.41 -27.91
N GLU A 739 -28.75 -11.74 -26.68
CA GLU A 739 -29.64 -10.93 -25.86
C GLU A 739 -28.84 -10.15 -24.82
N LYS A 740 -29.21 -8.89 -24.61
CA LYS A 740 -28.60 -8.02 -23.59
C LYS A 740 -28.65 -8.68 -22.21
N ASP A 741 -27.57 -8.59 -21.46
CA ASP A 741 -27.43 -9.07 -20.07
C ASP A 741 -27.64 -10.59 -19.89
N LYS A 742 -27.90 -11.37 -20.96
CA LYS A 742 -27.98 -12.83 -20.91
C LYS A 742 -26.57 -13.42 -20.84
N LYS A 743 -26.38 -14.46 -20.01
CA LYS A 743 -25.11 -15.18 -19.88
C LYS A 743 -24.86 -16.07 -21.11
N TYR A 744 -23.68 -15.96 -21.70
CA TYR A 744 -23.19 -16.90 -22.72
C TYR A 744 -21.83 -17.46 -22.30
N TYR A 745 -21.71 -18.78 -22.29
CA TYR A 745 -20.47 -19.51 -22.04
C TYR A 745 -19.59 -19.48 -23.28
N TRP A 746 -18.29 -19.27 -23.09
CA TRP A 746 -17.34 -19.29 -24.19
C TRP A 746 -16.07 -20.07 -23.85
N ARG A 747 -15.46 -20.60 -24.93
CA ARG A 747 -14.16 -21.26 -24.91
C ARG A 747 -13.33 -20.77 -26.06
N LEU A 748 -12.08 -20.44 -25.79
CA LEU A 748 -11.09 -20.08 -26.78
C LEU A 748 -9.89 -21.02 -26.67
N PHE A 749 -9.71 -21.84 -27.69
CA PHE A 749 -8.56 -22.74 -27.79
C PHE A 749 -7.54 -22.15 -28.75
N LEU A 750 -6.30 -21.99 -28.29
CA LEU A 750 -5.20 -21.43 -29.08
C LEU A 750 -4.08 -22.47 -29.19
N ARG A 751 -3.56 -22.64 -30.40
CA ARG A 751 -2.38 -23.47 -30.70
C ARG A 751 -1.23 -22.59 -31.16
N CYS A 752 -0.09 -22.67 -30.50
CA CYS A 752 1.11 -21.90 -30.82
C CYS A 752 2.33 -22.81 -30.95
N PRO A 753 2.60 -23.37 -32.14
CA PRO A 753 3.74 -24.27 -32.36
C PRO A 753 5.11 -23.57 -32.35
N SER A 754 5.15 -22.26 -32.54
CA SER A 754 6.38 -21.46 -32.45
C SER A 754 6.83 -21.20 -31.01
N GLY A 755 6.06 -21.63 -30.01
CA GLY A 755 6.29 -21.34 -28.59
C GLY A 755 6.07 -19.89 -28.18
N VAL A 756 5.64 -19.04 -29.12
CA VAL A 756 5.31 -17.63 -28.89
C VAL A 756 3.96 -17.35 -29.51
N GLY A 757 3.06 -16.72 -28.76
CA GLY A 757 1.74 -16.36 -29.27
C GLY A 757 0.84 -15.63 -28.28
N TYR A 758 -0.25 -15.11 -28.83
CA TYR A 758 -1.32 -14.42 -28.12
C TYR A 758 -2.62 -14.58 -28.90
N SER A 759 -3.73 -14.26 -28.24
CA SER A 759 -4.99 -13.98 -28.92
C SER A 759 -5.73 -12.87 -28.20
N ASN A 760 -6.32 -11.92 -28.94
CA ASN A 760 -7.21 -10.91 -28.37
C ASN A 760 -8.53 -10.90 -29.16
N GLY A 761 -9.61 -11.15 -28.44
CA GLY A 761 -10.96 -11.14 -28.98
C GLY A 761 -11.53 -9.73 -29.07
N MET A 762 -12.32 -9.51 -30.11
CA MET A 762 -13.16 -8.35 -30.33
C MET A 762 -14.51 -8.81 -30.86
N TYR A 763 -15.49 -7.92 -30.89
CA TYR A 763 -16.75 -8.20 -31.57
C TYR A 763 -17.23 -7.01 -32.41
N PHE A 764 -18.13 -7.30 -33.34
CA PHE A 764 -18.80 -6.34 -34.19
C PHE A 764 -20.31 -6.60 -34.14
N ILE A 765 -21.11 -5.55 -33.96
CA ILE A 765 -22.56 -5.65 -33.96
C ILE A 765 -23.06 -5.30 -35.35
N LYS A 766 -23.91 -6.13 -35.92
CA LYS A 766 -24.46 -5.93 -37.27
C LYS A 766 -25.15 -4.57 -37.39
N GLY A 767 -24.80 -3.82 -38.44
CA GLY A 767 -25.34 -2.47 -38.66
C GLY A 767 -24.58 -1.35 -37.96
N ASP A 768 -23.59 -1.67 -37.11
CA ASP A 768 -22.67 -0.68 -36.56
C ASP A 768 -21.55 -0.32 -37.55
N THR A 769 -20.78 0.72 -37.25
CA THR A 769 -19.60 1.17 -38.01
C THR A 769 -18.29 0.91 -37.28
N LYS A 770 -18.33 0.49 -36.02
CA LYS A 770 -17.15 0.29 -35.16
C LYS A 770 -17.05 -1.14 -34.63
N LYS A 771 -15.81 -1.58 -34.42
CA LYS A 771 -15.48 -2.81 -33.67
C LYS A 771 -15.35 -2.45 -32.20
N TYR A 772 -15.68 -3.39 -31.33
CA TYR A 772 -15.64 -3.20 -29.89
C TYR A 772 -14.63 -4.16 -29.26
N ASP A 773 -13.82 -3.61 -28.36
CA ASP A 773 -13.17 -4.42 -27.33
C ASP A 773 -14.22 -4.92 -26.34
N TYR A 774 -13.95 -6.07 -25.74
CA TYR A 774 -14.77 -6.55 -24.65
C TYR A 774 -14.57 -5.68 -23.41
N ASP A 775 -15.67 -5.15 -22.88
CA ASP A 775 -15.67 -4.53 -21.57
C ASP A 775 -15.40 -5.60 -20.50
N ILE A 776 -14.31 -5.42 -19.73
CA ILE A 776 -13.91 -6.34 -18.65
C ILE A 776 -15.00 -6.49 -17.59
N SER A 777 -15.85 -5.47 -17.41
CA SER A 777 -16.99 -5.53 -16.50
C SER A 777 -18.10 -6.46 -16.98
N ARG A 778 -18.05 -6.91 -18.24
CA ARG A 778 -19.05 -7.77 -18.90
C ARG A 778 -18.55 -9.16 -19.26
N VAL A 779 -17.30 -9.44 -18.88
CA VAL A 779 -16.72 -10.78 -18.92
C VAL A 779 -16.55 -11.27 -17.49
N ARG A 780 -16.88 -12.54 -17.27
CA ARG A 780 -16.81 -13.20 -15.96
C ARG A 780 -16.18 -14.57 -16.11
N GLN A 781 -15.78 -15.15 -14.98
CA GLN A 781 -15.35 -16.54 -14.91
C GLN A 781 -16.48 -17.49 -15.36
N TYR A 782 -16.09 -18.68 -15.83
CA TYR A 782 -17.00 -19.64 -16.44
C TYR A 782 -18.19 -20.03 -15.52
N GLY A 783 -17.90 -20.29 -14.24
CA GLY A 783 -18.90 -20.65 -13.22
C GLY A 783 -19.63 -19.48 -12.54
N THR A 784 -19.43 -18.24 -12.99
CA THR A 784 -20.14 -17.07 -12.46
C THR A 784 -21.61 -17.09 -12.87
N ILE A 785 -22.54 -16.85 -11.95
CA ILE A 785 -23.99 -16.97 -12.21
C ILE A 785 -24.54 -15.72 -12.90
N SER A 786 -24.05 -14.52 -12.56
CA SER A 786 -24.56 -13.25 -13.09
C SER A 786 -23.49 -12.15 -13.09
N LEU A 787 -23.80 -11.02 -13.73
CA LEU A 787 -22.91 -9.84 -13.73
C LEU A 787 -22.68 -9.24 -12.35
N ASP A 788 -23.70 -9.34 -11.48
CA ASP A 788 -23.74 -8.72 -10.16
C ASP A 788 -23.20 -9.64 -9.06
N GLU A 789 -22.72 -10.84 -9.42
CA GLU A 789 -22.14 -11.75 -8.44
C GLU A 789 -20.86 -11.14 -7.83
N PRO A 790 -20.84 -10.87 -6.51
CA PRO A 790 -19.74 -10.18 -5.87
C PRO A 790 -18.56 -11.11 -5.60
N ASP A 791 -17.41 -10.51 -5.29
CA ASP A 791 -16.38 -11.20 -4.53
C ASP A 791 -16.89 -11.40 -3.09
N TYR A 792 -17.14 -12.66 -2.71
CA TYR A 792 -17.69 -12.98 -1.39
C TYR A 792 -16.65 -12.92 -0.26
N ASN A 793 -15.37 -12.95 -0.58
CA ASN A 793 -14.30 -12.93 0.41
C ASN A 793 -13.33 -11.77 0.07
N PRO A 794 -13.81 -10.52 0.07
CA PRO A 794 -12.93 -9.38 -0.12
C PRO A 794 -11.87 -9.41 0.99
N PHE A 795 -10.62 -9.11 0.64
CA PHE A 795 -9.53 -9.07 1.62
C PHE A 795 -9.93 -8.19 2.80
N GLN A 796 -9.61 -8.60 4.03
CA GLN A 796 -9.82 -7.79 5.22
C GLN A 796 -8.45 -7.47 5.83
N PRO A 797 -8.02 -6.19 5.81
CA PRO A 797 -6.75 -5.79 6.40
C PRO A 797 -6.75 -6.05 7.90
N GLN A 798 -5.61 -6.47 8.44
CA GLN A 798 -5.45 -6.65 9.90
C GLN A 798 -5.18 -5.30 10.57
N PHE A 799 -6.20 -4.44 10.59
CA PHE A 799 -6.11 -3.16 11.29
C PHE A 799 -5.98 -3.35 12.79
N ARG A 800 -5.17 -2.49 13.41
CA ARG A 800 -5.06 -2.45 14.87
C ARG A 800 -6.35 -1.86 15.45
N GLN A 801 -6.93 -2.56 16.43
CA GLN A 801 -8.23 -2.15 16.99
C GLN A 801 -8.11 -1.00 18.00
N SER A 802 -6.94 -0.82 18.64
CA SER A 802 -6.69 0.33 19.50
C SER A 802 -5.21 0.71 19.62
N ALA A 803 -4.94 1.99 19.91
CA ALA A 803 -3.60 2.46 20.26
C ALA A 803 -3.05 1.76 21.54
N ILE A 804 -3.96 1.32 22.42
CA ILE A 804 -3.65 0.60 23.66
C ILE A 804 -4.27 -0.80 23.61
N ASP A 805 -3.81 -1.65 22.69
CA ASP A 805 -4.07 -3.08 22.85
C ASP A 805 -3.24 -3.57 24.03
N LEU A 806 -3.91 -3.65 25.19
CA LEU A 806 -3.40 -4.07 26.49
C LEU A 806 -2.78 -5.48 26.46
N ASP A 807 -3.03 -6.28 25.42
CA ASP A 807 -2.51 -7.64 25.30
C ASP A 807 -1.00 -7.70 25.01
N TYR A 808 -0.41 -6.62 24.49
CA TYR A 808 1.04 -6.50 24.37
C TYR A 808 1.74 -6.13 25.69
N GLN A 809 1.00 -5.93 26.79
CA GLN A 809 1.53 -5.79 28.15
C GLN A 809 1.75 -7.13 28.88
N LEU A 810 1.71 -8.29 28.20
CA LEU A 810 2.30 -9.52 28.74
C LEU A 810 3.84 -9.51 28.63
N ILE A 811 4.46 -8.43 29.10
CA ILE A 811 5.83 -8.45 29.59
C ILE A 811 5.69 -8.46 31.11
N PRO A 812 5.91 -9.60 31.80
CA PRO A 812 6.23 -9.54 33.21
C PRO A 812 7.47 -8.69 33.32
N ASP A 813 7.31 -7.52 33.91
CA ASP A 813 8.36 -6.58 34.25
C ASP A 813 9.30 -7.26 35.25
N LYS A 814 10.19 -8.13 34.75
CA LYS A 814 11.28 -8.70 35.54
C LYS A 814 12.47 -7.78 35.41
N LYS A 815 12.41 -6.72 36.22
CA LYS A 815 13.48 -5.97 36.89
C LYS A 815 13.59 -4.51 36.49
N ARG A 816 13.50 -3.67 37.54
CA ARG A 816 14.20 -2.40 37.70
C ARG A 816 15.66 -2.46 37.25
#